data_AF-A0A2E5ZH74-F1
#
_entry.id   AF-A0A2E5ZH74-F1
#
_cell.length_a   1.000
_cell.length_b   1.000
_cell.length_c   1.000
_cell.angle_alpha   90.00
_cell.angle_beta   90.00
_cell.angle_gamma   90.00
#
_symmetry.space_group_name_H-M   'P 1'
#
loop_
_entity.id
_entity.type
_entity.pdbx_description
1 polymer ?
#
loop_
_entity_poly.entity_id
_entity_poly.type
_entity_poly.pdbx_seq_one_letter_code
_entity_poly.pdbx_strand_id
1 'polypeptide(L)'
;MHKRGMTCWLLAILTAFALLASACGGDDGDTSSASGSASAAATTATPADSGDSGGDDAPATTAAPADDPAEEPAEDGPAEEEPAEEAPPADHLGDGSLGVIRVGAGEEIQIRSLNAISGDVAFLGIPNQRGIEMAIADYGPIGGHDVTIGTGLDDLCSADGGAAAAQTIVADEEVVGVIGTSCSGAAAAAAPLISEAGMVMVSPSNTSPSLTSDLAGTAGENNYPGYYRTAHNDLYQGAAAAGFALDVLGVNTAAAIHDGDPYTQGLAQAFADAFEAGGGTMTGFTAVNKGDTDMVPVLTEVAAGAPELVFFPIFQPEGDFIVQQVSGVDGMAGVTLMAADGLMISNFMQIPETEGMYFSGPDLRYGLNANGATGQSADGFLAEYEAEWGESPSAAFWAHSYDATTLLLDAIAAASYDDDGTLVIDRAGVREYLGTVSDYRGIIGVLSCDDFGDCGAQRITVIGHADSADLDASMSNVIYEYSPSGAFQVGTVLQVEIPLTATWRGVTAESIHIAATTIDFDWLVENGFSPNGWGDQTLVWETLVADLNARGGINGRTVVLEAVSPFSAIPGFGIGADSVCLEVAGDMETFAVLGGFLGPAEISNICIPGQQETILIGGRTTTERLAQVTAPWYENGMGKERRMDAYLSLLQQNGYLDGEKVAVVGAEESRATYEVGIEILKSMGVEIVLEAISDVGVGETEAEDAWWDVMGERVRASGATAVVFAGGDRAGFRGVHRAGLDVHLFPYNNESLTSLSTNVTAEMVVGAITMTGLTEQEQFDQPEVQERCIAPFAAANPDVEIGMPDTHVDGIEKWWRSIMTHCNQLRMFEIIATQAGRNLTHDSFREAAESLPQFKLPLAPYASLGAGKVDADDSARLSVYVEDDDDGHLEVLTDLMDTTP
;
A
#
# COMPACT_ATOMS: atom_id res chain seq x y z
N MET A 1 37.37 -30.37 45.18
CA MET A 1 37.71 -31.79 45.46
C MET A 1 37.54 -32.58 44.18
N HIS A 2 38.63 -33.24 43.74
CA HIS A 2 38.77 -34.24 42.65
C HIS A 2 38.33 -33.84 41.22
N LYS A 3 39.24 -33.35 40.35
CA LYS A 3 40.31 -34.03 39.54
C LYS A 3 39.70 -34.72 38.29
N ARG A 4 40.19 -34.57 37.05
CA ARG A 4 41.54 -34.44 36.45
C ARG A 4 41.39 -33.65 35.12
N GLY A 5 42.24 -32.70 34.69
CA GLY A 5 43.67 -32.77 34.34
C GLY A 5 43.84 -33.37 32.92
N MET A 6 44.67 -32.93 31.99
CA MET A 6 45.67 -31.85 31.84
C MET A 6 46.33 -32.11 30.45
N THR A 7 46.85 -31.08 29.76
CA THR A 7 47.97 -31.13 28.76
C THR A 7 47.74 -31.89 27.42
N CYS A 8 48.35 -31.59 26.26
CA CYS A 8 49.27 -30.60 25.72
C CYS A 8 49.48 -30.94 24.21
N TRP A 9 49.88 -29.95 23.40
CA TRP A 9 50.79 -30.05 22.21
C TRP A 9 50.25 -30.73 20.94
N LEU A 10 50.68 -30.46 19.71
CA LEU A 10 51.39 -29.40 18.95
C LEU A 10 51.80 -30.13 17.63
N LEU A 11 51.87 -29.39 16.51
CA LEU A 11 52.50 -29.74 15.23
C LEU A 11 51.82 -30.81 14.35
N ALA A 12 51.86 -30.80 13.02
CA ALA A 12 52.23 -29.82 12.00
C ALA A 12 52.25 -30.53 10.63
N ILE A 13 52.21 -29.72 9.56
CA ILE A 13 53.06 -29.83 8.34
C ILE A 13 52.59 -30.72 7.18
N LEU A 14 52.33 -30.00 6.05
CA LEU A 14 52.81 -30.19 4.66
C LEU A 14 52.49 -31.53 3.97
N THR A 15 52.19 -31.66 2.68
CA THR A 15 52.58 -30.93 1.45
C THR A 15 51.78 -31.62 0.32
N ALA A 16 51.15 -30.87 -0.59
CA ALA A 16 51.65 -30.52 -1.94
C ALA A 16 51.40 -31.56 -3.07
N PHE A 17 51.28 -30.98 -4.28
CA PHE A 17 51.14 -31.53 -5.63
C PHE A 17 49.76 -32.02 -6.10
N ALA A 18 49.33 -31.82 -7.34
CA ALA A 18 49.50 -30.77 -8.35
C ALA A 18 48.76 -31.25 -9.62
N LEU A 19 48.09 -30.31 -10.28
CA LEU A 19 48.02 -30.11 -11.73
C LEU A 19 47.42 -31.18 -12.68
N LEU A 20 46.45 -30.64 -13.43
CA LEU A 20 46.29 -30.69 -14.89
C LEU A 20 45.55 -31.88 -15.54
N ALA A 21 44.36 -31.50 -16.02
CA ALA A 21 43.99 -31.46 -17.44
C ALA A 21 43.18 -32.62 -18.02
N SER A 22 42.04 -32.17 -18.56
CA SER A 22 41.53 -32.44 -19.89
C SER A 22 40.53 -33.59 -20.09
N ALA A 23 39.47 -33.16 -20.78
CA ALA A 23 38.79 -33.84 -21.87
C ALA A 23 37.59 -34.74 -21.53
N CYS A 24 36.43 -34.19 -21.90
CA CYS A 24 35.49 -34.77 -22.86
C CYS A 24 35.08 -36.24 -22.69
N GLY A 25 33.80 -36.41 -22.34
CA GLY A 25 32.85 -37.01 -23.29
C GLY A 25 32.42 -38.45 -23.04
N GLY A 26 31.12 -38.67 -23.29
CA GLY A 26 30.50 -39.97 -23.59
C GLY A 26 30.17 -40.77 -22.34
N ASP A 27 28.91 -40.83 -21.89
CA ASP A 27 27.79 -41.60 -22.45
C ASP A 27 27.91 -43.12 -22.21
N ASP A 28 26.76 -43.77 -22.06
CA ASP A 28 26.47 -45.15 -21.62
C ASP A 28 26.58 -45.35 -20.08
N GLY A 29 25.58 -45.85 -19.36
CA GLY A 29 24.34 -46.51 -19.74
C GLY A 29 23.95 -47.47 -18.60
N ASP A 30 22.64 -47.70 -18.46
CA ASP A 30 22.00 -48.86 -17.84
C ASP A 30 22.16 -49.10 -16.31
N THR A 31 21.18 -49.58 -15.54
CA THR A 31 19.81 -50.05 -15.80
C THR A 31 19.07 -50.31 -14.46
N SER A 32 17.73 -50.33 -14.57
CA SER A 32 16.75 -51.06 -13.73
C SER A 32 16.37 -50.42 -12.39
N SER A 33 15.11 -50.25 -12.02
CA SER A 33 13.93 -51.12 -12.20
C SER A 33 12.65 -50.26 -12.08
N ALA A 34 11.71 -50.28 -13.04
CA ALA A 34 10.66 -51.27 -13.30
C ALA A 34 9.51 -51.30 -12.28
N SER A 35 8.45 -50.52 -12.54
CA SER A 35 7.03 -50.93 -12.64
C SER A 35 6.23 -49.66 -12.98
N GLY A 36 5.59 -49.50 -14.15
CA GLY A 36 4.57 -50.36 -14.76
C GLY A 36 3.21 -49.96 -14.16
N SER A 37 2.22 -49.39 -14.87
CA SER A 37 2.02 -49.27 -16.32
C SER A 37 0.73 -48.47 -16.58
N ALA A 38 0.79 -47.60 -17.61
CA ALA A 38 -0.16 -47.48 -18.73
C ALA A 38 -1.59 -46.96 -18.43
N SER A 39 -2.26 -46.12 -19.23
CA SER A 39 -2.20 -45.63 -20.63
C SER A 39 -3.68 -45.36 -20.98
N ALA A 40 -4.16 -44.54 -21.91
CA ALA A 40 -3.72 -43.39 -22.69
C ALA A 40 -5.01 -42.88 -23.40
N ALA A 41 -4.88 -41.73 -24.06
CA ALA A 41 -5.85 -41.04 -24.88
C ALA A 41 -6.61 -41.88 -25.94
N ALA A 42 -7.79 -41.39 -26.38
CA ALA A 42 -7.95 -40.76 -27.72
C ALA A 42 -9.42 -40.62 -28.19
N THR A 43 -9.73 -39.43 -28.75
CA THR A 43 -10.50 -39.14 -29.99
C THR A 43 -12.03 -39.32 -30.15
N THR A 44 -12.62 -38.22 -30.65
CA THR A 44 -13.59 -38.03 -31.78
C THR A 44 -15.12 -38.12 -31.60
N ALA A 45 -15.73 -36.99 -32.00
CA ALA A 45 -16.86 -36.81 -32.94
C ALA A 45 -18.31 -36.61 -32.45
N THR A 46 -18.91 -35.59 -33.07
CA THR A 46 -20.31 -35.08 -33.09
C THR A 46 -21.34 -36.11 -33.61
N PRO A 47 -22.66 -35.85 -33.45
CA PRO A 47 -23.43 -35.27 -34.57
C PRO A 47 -24.54 -34.27 -34.17
N ALA A 48 -25.12 -33.66 -35.20
CA ALA A 48 -26.11 -32.59 -35.19
C ALA A 48 -27.56 -33.04 -35.51
N ASP A 49 -28.50 -32.14 -35.18
CA ASP A 49 -29.65 -31.63 -35.97
C ASP A 49 -31.08 -32.24 -35.90
N SER A 50 -32.04 -31.33 -35.70
CA SER A 50 -33.39 -31.13 -36.31
C SER A 50 -34.15 -30.08 -35.46
N GLY A 51 -34.37 -28.81 -35.88
CA GLY A 51 -35.35 -28.30 -36.88
C GLY A 51 -36.75 -28.19 -36.24
N ASP A 52 -37.60 -27.15 -36.30
CA ASP A 52 -37.88 -25.97 -37.13
C ASP A 52 -39.15 -25.30 -36.47
N SER A 53 -39.40 -24.00 -36.27
CA SER A 53 -39.94 -23.02 -37.25
C SER A 53 -40.65 -21.83 -36.54
N GLY A 54 -40.49 -20.61 -37.09
CA GLY A 54 -41.45 -19.45 -37.11
C GLY A 54 -41.63 -18.65 -35.79
N GLY A 55 -41.28 -17.37 -35.68
CA GLY A 55 -41.79 -16.19 -36.42
C GLY A 55 -42.99 -15.60 -35.65
N ASP A 56 -43.25 -14.32 -35.44
CA ASP A 56 -42.70 -12.98 -35.72
C ASP A 56 -43.68 -12.01 -34.99
N ASP A 57 -43.39 -10.70 -34.97
CA ASP A 57 -44.32 -9.58 -34.69
C ASP A 57 -44.74 -9.23 -33.22
N ALA A 58 -44.26 -8.07 -32.78
CA ALA A 58 -44.99 -7.11 -31.92
C ALA A 58 -45.95 -6.25 -32.82
N PRO A 59 -46.72 -5.23 -32.35
CA PRO A 59 -46.94 -4.70 -31.00
C PRO A 59 -48.41 -4.24 -30.66
N ALA A 60 -48.59 -3.79 -29.42
CA ALA A 60 -49.40 -2.65 -28.93
C ALA A 60 -50.96 -2.62 -28.91
N THR A 61 -51.45 -2.03 -27.80
CA THR A 61 -52.56 -1.07 -27.63
C THR A 61 -53.84 -1.47 -26.84
N THR A 62 -54.04 -0.69 -25.76
CA THR A 62 -55.27 0.01 -25.31
C THR A 62 -56.48 -0.69 -24.65
N ALA A 63 -56.82 -0.10 -23.49
CA ALA A 63 -58.15 0.34 -23.02
C ALA A 63 -59.00 -0.60 -22.14
N ALA A 64 -59.34 -0.06 -20.96
CA ALA A 64 -60.48 -0.40 -20.09
C ALA A 64 -61.83 -0.11 -20.81
N PRO A 65 -63.02 -0.56 -20.30
CA PRO A 65 -63.62 -0.03 -19.06
C PRO A 65 -64.52 -1.01 -18.25
N ALA A 66 -65.10 -0.45 -17.19
CA ALA A 66 -66.01 -0.97 -16.15
C ALA A 66 -67.35 -1.57 -16.63
N ASP A 67 -67.99 -2.38 -15.76
CA ASP A 67 -69.33 -2.10 -15.18
C ASP A 67 -69.77 -3.21 -14.19
N ASP A 68 -70.36 -2.75 -13.07
CA ASP A 68 -71.10 -3.42 -11.99
C ASP A 68 -72.46 -4.03 -12.50
N PRO A 69 -73.35 -4.73 -11.73
CA PRO A 69 -73.77 -4.36 -10.37
C PRO A 69 -74.35 -5.45 -9.38
N ALA A 70 -74.38 -5.03 -8.11
CA ALA A 70 -75.46 -5.11 -7.11
C ALA A 70 -76.07 -6.44 -6.59
N GLU A 71 -76.07 -6.59 -5.26
CA GLU A 71 -77.25 -7.00 -4.47
C GLU A 71 -77.19 -6.45 -3.02
N GLU A 72 -78.30 -5.90 -2.55
CA GLU A 72 -78.63 -5.42 -1.19
C GLU A 72 -80.16 -5.71 -0.99
N PRO A 73 -80.81 -5.59 0.19
CA PRO A 73 -80.33 -5.48 1.58
C PRO A 73 -81.19 -6.28 2.59
N ALA A 74 -80.90 -6.15 3.90
CA ALA A 74 -81.89 -6.34 4.97
C ALA A 74 -81.72 -5.25 6.04
N GLU A 75 -82.79 -4.49 6.28
CA GLU A 75 -82.93 -3.41 7.26
C GLU A 75 -83.10 -3.93 8.70
N ASP A 76 -82.55 -3.20 9.67
CA ASP A 76 -83.17 -2.99 10.98
C ASP A 76 -82.86 -1.56 11.48
N GLY A 77 -83.85 -0.92 12.11
CA GLY A 77 -83.97 0.53 12.35
C GLY A 77 -83.14 1.14 13.50
N PRO A 78 -83.41 2.43 13.83
CA PRO A 78 -82.39 3.40 14.24
C PRO A 78 -82.11 3.39 15.75
N ALA A 79 -80.83 3.47 16.11
CA ALA A 79 -80.38 3.87 17.43
C ALA A 79 -80.25 5.41 17.50
N GLU A 80 -80.66 5.96 18.63
CA GLU A 80 -80.73 7.38 18.96
C GLU A 80 -79.34 8.04 18.92
N GLU A 81 -79.26 9.22 18.30
CA GLU A 81 -78.14 10.16 18.45
C GLU A 81 -78.12 10.67 19.90
N GLU A 82 -77.12 10.26 20.67
CA GLU A 82 -76.70 11.02 21.86
C GLU A 82 -75.79 12.17 21.41
N PRO A 83 -75.93 13.38 22.01
CA PRO A 83 -75.17 14.54 21.59
C PRO A 83 -73.69 14.32 21.92
N ALA A 84 -72.82 14.60 20.95
CA ALA A 84 -71.39 14.76 21.19
C ALA A 84 -71.20 15.77 22.32
N GLU A 85 -70.74 15.28 23.46
CA GLU A 85 -70.21 16.12 24.53
C GLU A 85 -68.93 16.74 23.96
N GLU A 86 -68.97 18.04 23.66
CA GLU A 86 -67.77 18.82 23.37
C GLU A 86 -66.81 18.64 24.56
N ALA A 87 -65.76 17.84 24.35
CA ALA A 87 -64.66 17.72 25.28
C ALA A 87 -64.09 19.13 25.53
N PRO A 88 -63.79 19.50 26.79
CA PRO A 88 -63.08 20.73 27.07
C PRO A 88 -61.74 20.72 26.32
N PRO A 89 -61.18 21.88 25.93
CA PRO A 89 -59.87 21.92 25.30
C PRO A 89 -58.87 21.30 26.26
N ALA A 90 -58.28 20.17 25.88
CA ALA A 90 -57.49 19.39 26.80
C ALA A 90 -56.08 19.98 26.88
N ASP A 91 -55.60 20.23 28.11
CA ASP A 91 -54.26 20.75 28.42
C ASP A 91 -53.15 19.67 28.23
N HIS A 92 -53.32 18.76 27.27
CA HIS A 92 -52.43 17.62 26.96
C HIS A 92 -52.18 17.49 25.45
N LEU A 93 -51.12 16.78 25.05
CA LEU A 93 -50.88 16.38 23.65
C LEU A 93 -51.74 15.17 23.25
N GLY A 94 -52.17 15.12 21.99
CA GLY A 94 -52.99 14.04 21.44
C GLY A 94 -54.47 14.36 21.26
N ASP A 95 -55.10 13.65 20.33
CA ASP A 95 -56.53 13.74 19.98
C ASP A 95 -57.29 12.42 20.20
N GLY A 96 -56.63 11.42 20.79
CA GLY A 96 -57.13 10.08 21.04
C GLY A 96 -57.17 9.16 19.82
N SER A 97 -56.70 9.58 18.64
CA SER A 97 -56.88 8.82 17.39
C SER A 97 -56.19 7.44 17.38
N LEU A 98 -55.17 7.26 18.21
CA LEU A 98 -54.42 6.00 18.35
C LEU A 98 -54.76 5.24 19.66
N GLY A 99 -55.83 5.65 20.34
CA GLY A 99 -56.24 5.09 21.62
C GLY A 99 -55.52 5.72 22.81
N VAL A 100 -56.11 5.51 23.99
CA VAL A 100 -55.60 6.01 25.28
C VAL A 100 -55.36 4.84 26.23
N ILE A 101 -54.29 4.94 27.02
CA ILE A 101 -53.96 3.97 28.08
C ILE A 101 -54.37 4.59 29.41
N ARG A 102 -55.01 3.80 30.27
CA ARG A 102 -55.46 4.22 31.60
C ARG A 102 -54.69 3.43 32.65
N VAL A 103 -53.88 4.13 33.45
CA VAL A 103 -53.05 3.53 34.51
C VAL A 103 -53.69 3.87 35.85
N GLY A 104 -54.26 2.85 36.49
CA GLY A 104 -54.95 2.97 37.77
C GLY A 104 -54.00 3.14 38.95
N ALA A 105 -54.51 3.65 40.07
CA ALA A 105 -53.70 3.91 41.26
C ALA A 105 -52.93 2.65 41.73
N GLY A 106 -51.60 2.75 41.75
CA GLY A 106 -50.69 1.66 42.14
C GLY A 106 -50.32 0.70 40.99
N GLU A 107 -50.79 0.95 39.77
CA GLU A 107 -50.33 0.29 38.55
C GLU A 107 -49.14 1.04 37.95
N GLU A 108 -48.28 0.31 37.23
CA GLU A 108 -47.08 0.83 36.58
C GLU A 108 -47.35 1.13 35.10
N ILE A 109 -46.74 2.19 34.59
CA ILE A 109 -46.73 2.51 33.17
C ILE A 109 -45.89 1.46 32.45
N GLN A 110 -46.47 0.80 31.45
CA GLN A 110 -45.81 -0.26 30.70
C GLN A 110 -45.14 0.30 29.44
N ILE A 111 -43.82 0.22 29.38
CA ILE A 111 -43.07 0.25 28.12
C ILE A 111 -42.45 -1.14 27.88
N ARG A 112 -41.86 -1.37 26.71
CA ARG A 112 -41.17 -2.65 26.42
C ARG A 112 -39.77 -2.43 25.89
N SER A 113 -38.86 -3.30 26.32
CA SER A 113 -37.52 -3.43 25.73
C SER A 113 -37.54 -4.56 24.70
N LEU A 114 -37.08 -4.26 23.49
CA LEU A 114 -36.94 -5.21 22.40
C LEU A 114 -35.49 -5.15 21.91
N ASN A 115 -34.64 -6.09 22.30
CA ASN A 115 -33.19 -6.04 22.00
C ASN A 115 -32.63 -7.46 21.78
N ALA A 116 -31.44 -7.56 21.19
CA ALA A 116 -30.73 -8.84 21.06
C ALA A 116 -30.01 -9.18 22.37
N ILE A 117 -30.62 -10.01 23.22
CA ILE A 117 -30.17 -10.21 24.62
C ILE A 117 -29.71 -11.64 24.93
N SER A 118 -29.71 -12.52 23.93
CA SER A 118 -29.12 -13.86 24.04
C SER A 118 -28.35 -14.27 22.78
N GLY A 119 -27.69 -15.43 22.85
CA GLY A 119 -26.85 -15.93 21.76
C GLY A 119 -25.57 -15.11 21.54
N ASP A 120 -24.98 -15.28 20.37
CA ASP A 120 -23.66 -14.70 20.02
C ASP A 120 -23.72 -13.17 19.84
N VAL A 121 -24.92 -12.61 19.63
CA VAL A 121 -25.18 -11.17 19.44
C VAL A 121 -25.64 -10.45 20.72
N ALA A 122 -25.67 -11.15 21.87
CA ALA A 122 -26.13 -10.58 23.14
C ALA A 122 -25.32 -9.34 23.59
N PHE A 123 -24.06 -9.25 23.17
CA PHE A 123 -23.18 -8.12 23.49
C PHE A 123 -23.72 -6.78 22.97
N LEU A 124 -24.61 -6.79 21.97
CA LEU A 124 -25.26 -5.60 21.42
C LEU A 124 -26.40 -5.12 22.32
N GLY A 125 -27.30 -6.03 22.73
CA GLY A 125 -28.54 -5.65 23.42
C GLY A 125 -28.44 -5.56 24.93
N ILE A 126 -27.51 -6.25 25.58
CA ILE A 126 -27.36 -6.19 27.04
C ILE A 126 -27.02 -4.78 27.55
N PRO A 127 -26.04 -4.05 26.96
CA PRO A 127 -25.78 -2.66 27.34
C PRO A 127 -26.97 -1.74 27.08
N ASN A 128 -27.70 -1.95 25.98
CA ASN A 128 -28.90 -1.18 25.68
C ASN A 128 -29.97 -1.40 26.75
N GLN A 129 -30.27 -2.65 27.11
CA GLN A 129 -31.27 -2.97 28.11
C GLN A 129 -30.93 -2.35 29.48
N ARG A 130 -29.67 -2.46 29.91
CA ARG A 130 -29.18 -1.81 31.14
C ARG A 130 -29.29 -0.29 31.08
N GLY A 131 -29.03 0.32 29.92
CA GLY A 131 -29.25 1.74 29.69
C GLY A 131 -30.71 2.17 29.85
N ILE A 132 -31.66 1.34 29.41
CA ILE A 132 -33.11 1.56 29.62
C ILE A 132 -33.44 1.50 31.12
N GLU A 133 -32.96 0.47 31.81
CA GLU A 133 -33.20 0.26 33.25
C GLU A 133 -32.68 1.44 34.09
N MET A 134 -31.47 1.94 33.79
CA MET A 134 -30.92 3.13 34.46
C MET A 134 -31.70 4.40 34.14
N ALA A 135 -32.08 4.62 32.88
CA ALA A 135 -32.84 5.80 32.49
C ALA A 135 -34.20 5.87 33.22
N ILE A 136 -34.88 4.75 33.38
CA ILE A 136 -36.12 4.67 34.15
C ILE A 136 -35.88 5.00 35.63
N ALA A 137 -34.83 4.42 36.22
CA ALA A 137 -34.49 4.64 37.61
C ALA A 137 -34.16 6.13 37.90
N ASP A 138 -33.41 6.77 37.00
CA ASP A 138 -33.00 8.16 37.13
C ASP A 138 -34.13 9.15 36.87
N TYR A 139 -35.02 8.83 35.92
CA TYR A 139 -36.16 9.68 35.58
C TYR A 139 -37.22 9.68 36.69
N GLY A 140 -37.51 8.50 37.24
CA GLY A 140 -38.50 8.32 38.31
C GLY A 140 -39.96 8.29 37.81
N PRO A 141 -40.94 8.38 38.73
CA PRO A 141 -42.35 8.15 38.39
C PRO A 141 -42.97 9.30 37.60
N ILE A 142 -43.78 8.96 36.58
CA ILE A 142 -44.57 9.90 35.78
C ILE A 142 -45.98 9.98 36.36
N GLY A 143 -46.44 11.18 36.69
CA GLY A 143 -47.78 11.36 37.29
C GLY A 143 -47.98 10.63 38.62
N GLY A 144 -46.90 10.21 39.29
CA GLY A 144 -46.95 9.39 40.50
C GLY A 144 -47.00 7.87 40.27
N HIS A 145 -46.86 7.41 39.03
CA HIS A 145 -46.79 5.99 38.65
C HIS A 145 -45.38 5.60 38.26
N ASP A 146 -44.90 4.46 38.78
CA ASP A 146 -43.62 3.88 38.37
C ASP A 146 -43.71 3.38 36.92
N VAL A 147 -42.56 3.30 36.24
CA VAL A 147 -42.45 2.83 34.85
C VAL A 147 -41.70 1.51 34.82
N THR A 148 -42.13 0.56 33.99
CA THR A 148 -41.47 -0.75 33.85
C THR A 148 -41.34 -1.17 32.39
N ILE A 149 -40.24 -1.86 32.08
CA ILE A 149 -40.03 -2.53 30.78
C ILE A 149 -40.58 -3.95 30.74
N GLY A 150 -41.08 -4.45 31.87
CA GLY A 150 -41.41 -5.87 32.04
C GLY A 150 -40.17 -6.76 31.85
N THR A 151 -40.39 -7.99 31.39
CA THR A 151 -39.30 -8.86 30.93
C THR A 151 -38.85 -8.41 29.54
N GLY A 152 -37.56 -8.12 29.36
CA GLY A 152 -36.98 -7.80 28.05
C GLY A 152 -37.27 -8.90 27.02
N LEU A 153 -37.66 -8.48 25.81
CA LEU A 153 -37.98 -9.38 24.71
C LEU A 153 -36.77 -9.50 23.78
N ASP A 154 -36.44 -10.74 23.44
CA ASP A 154 -35.27 -11.07 22.63
C ASP A 154 -35.63 -11.18 21.15
N ASP A 155 -35.02 -10.32 20.32
CA ASP A 155 -35.21 -10.34 18.86
C ASP A 155 -34.16 -11.20 18.13
N LEU A 156 -33.16 -11.72 18.85
CA LEU A 156 -32.07 -12.54 18.32
C LEU A 156 -31.31 -11.88 17.15
N CYS A 157 -31.36 -10.55 17.02
CA CYS A 157 -30.84 -9.80 15.88
C CYS A 157 -31.35 -10.35 14.53
N SER A 158 -32.62 -10.76 14.48
CA SER A 158 -33.22 -11.43 13.31
C SER A 158 -34.59 -10.87 12.96
N ALA A 159 -34.96 -10.93 11.67
CA ALA A 159 -36.29 -10.52 11.21
C ALA A 159 -37.41 -11.35 11.86
N ASP A 160 -37.25 -12.68 11.94
CA ASP A 160 -38.23 -13.57 12.56
C ASP A 160 -38.39 -13.31 14.07
N GLY A 161 -37.28 -13.10 14.79
CA GLY A 161 -37.30 -12.75 16.20
C GLY A 161 -37.93 -11.39 16.46
N GLY A 162 -37.57 -10.37 15.66
CA GLY A 162 -38.18 -9.04 15.71
C GLY A 162 -39.70 -9.09 15.50
N ALA A 163 -40.18 -9.82 14.49
CA ALA A 163 -41.61 -10.00 14.24
C ALA A 163 -42.33 -10.74 15.38
N ALA A 164 -41.74 -11.83 15.91
CA ALA A 164 -42.34 -12.62 16.98
C ALA A 164 -42.45 -11.83 18.29
N ALA A 165 -41.42 -11.06 18.61
CA ALA A 165 -41.41 -10.22 19.80
C ALA A 165 -42.37 -9.02 19.63
N ALA A 166 -42.41 -8.38 18.45
CA ALA A 166 -43.40 -7.34 18.16
C ALA A 166 -44.84 -7.86 18.28
N GLN A 167 -45.15 -9.06 17.79
CA GLN A 167 -46.47 -9.69 17.98
C GLN A 167 -46.84 -9.86 19.45
N THR A 168 -45.85 -10.17 20.30
CA THR A 168 -46.05 -10.28 21.75
C THR A 168 -46.33 -8.92 22.38
N ILE A 169 -45.63 -7.88 21.95
CA ILE A 169 -45.80 -6.50 22.43
C ILE A 169 -47.17 -5.96 22.05
N VAL A 170 -47.55 -6.05 20.78
CA VAL A 170 -48.81 -5.45 20.29
C VAL A 170 -50.07 -6.17 20.77
N ALA A 171 -49.92 -7.39 21.29
CA ALA A 171 -51.01 -8.11 21.97
C ALA A 171 -51.31 -7.57 23.38
N ASP A 172 -50.42 -6.76 23.94
CA ASP A 172 -50.58 -6.09 25.23
C ASP A 172 -50.98 -4.62 25.02
N GLU A 173 -52.29 -4.37 25.06
CA GLU A 173 -52.88 -3.05 24.82
C GLU A 173 -52.48 -2.01 25.90
N GLU A 174 -51.87 -2.42 27.01
CA GLU A 174 -51.41 -1.51 28.07
C GLU A 174 -50.01 -0.92 27.77
N VAL A 175 -49.30 -1.44 26.76
CA VAL A 175 -47.98 -0.94 26.37
C VAL A 175 -48.08 0.41 25.67
N VAL A 176 -47.34 1.39 26.18
CA VAL A 176 -47.31 2.76 25.63
C VAL A 176 -46.35 2.87 24.44
N GLY A 177 -45.16 2.28 24.56
CA GLY A 177 -44.11 2.36 23.55
C GLY A 177 -42.99 1.37 23.79
N VAL A 178 -42.08 1.30 22.80
CA VAL A 178 -40.99 0.32 22.74
C VAL A 178 -39.65 1.04 22.61
N ILE A 179 -38.65 0.59 23.37
CA ILE A 179 -37.24 0.92 23.13
C ILE A 179 -36.56 -0.29 22.50
N GLY A 180 -36.04 -0.12 21.29
CA GLY A 180 -35.52 -1.22 20.45
C GLY A 180 -35.66 -0.93 18.96
N THR A 181 -35.09 -1.72 18.07
CA THR A 181 -34.28 -2.94 18.31
C THR A 181 -32.79 -2.63 18.44
N SER A 182 -31.96 -3.63 18.78
CA SER A 182 -30.50 -3.56 18.62
C SER A 182 -30.08 -3.63 17.15
N CYS A 183 -30.78 -4.42 16.32
CA CYS A 183 -30.38 -4.69 14.94
C CYS A 183 -31.40 -4.20 13.93
N SER A 184 -30.94 -3.51 12.88
CA SER A 184 -31.80 -2.91 11.85
C SER A 184 -32.70 -3.93 11.16
N GLY A 185 -32.19 -5.14 10.87
CA GLY A 185 -33.00 -6.23 10.32
C GLY A 185 -34.18 -6.68 11.19
N ALA A 186 -34.04 -6.65 12.51
CA ALA A 186 -35.14 -6.95 13.42
C ALA A 186 -36.19 -5.83 13.42
N ALA A 187 -35.75 -4.56 13.36
CA ALA A 187 -36.67 -3.41 13.32
C ALA A 187 -37.47 -3.36 12.02
N ALA A 188 -36.87 -3.70 10.88
CA ALA A 188 -37.58 -3.76 9.60
C ALA A 188 -38.83 -4.67 9.66
N ALA A 189 -38.75 -5.75 10.45
CA ALA A 189 -39.87 -6.66 10.67
C ALA A 189 -40.80 -6.24 11.82
N ALA A 190 -40.27 -5.60 12.87
CA ALA A 190 -41.03 -5.19 14.06
C ALA A 190 -41.81 -3.87 13.87
N ALA A 191 -41.20 -2.87 13.22
CA ALA A 191 -41.74 -1.53 13.03
C ALA A 191 -43.16 -1.50 12.40
N PRO A 192 -43.48 -2.25 11.33
CA PRO A 192 -44.84 -2.22 10.77
C PRO A 192 -45.91 -2.68 11.77
N LEU A 193 -45.62 -3.72 12.55
CA LEU A 193 -46.56 -4.28 13.53
C LEU A 193 -46.82 -3.29 14.67
N ILE A 194 -45.75 -2.70 15.21
CA ILE A 194 -45.82 -1.72 16.30
C ILE A 194 -46.54 -0.44 15.81
N SER A 195 -46.23 0.00 14.60
CA SER A 195 -46.86 1.16 13.97
C SER A 195 -48.37 0.98 13.78
N GLU A 196 -48.79 -0.19 13.26
CA GLU A 196 -50.20 -0.54 13.04
C GLU A 196 -51.00 -0.59 14.35
N ALA A 197 -50.36 -1.00 15.45
CA ALA A 197 -50.94 -0.98 16.79
C ALA A 197 -51.05 0.44 17.40
N GLY A 198 -50.63 1.48 16.69
CA GLY A 198 -50.63 2.86 17.16
C GLY A 198 -49.55 3.17 18.20
N MET A 199 -48.64 2.24 18.46
CA MET A 199 -47.52 2.41 19.39
C MET A 199 -46.36 3.15 18.71
N VAL A 200 -45.37 3.56 19.52
CA VAL A 200 -44.10 4.11 19.03
C VAL A 200 -42.94 3.17 19.34
N MET A 201 -41.92 3.17 18.49
CA MET A 201 -40.66 2.46 18.70
C MET A 201 -39.51 3.46 18.54
N VAL A 202 -38.68 3.59 19.57
CA VAL A 202 -37.46 4.41 19.53
C VAL A 202 -36.25 3.49 19.61
N SER A 203 -35.52 3.32 18.51
CA SER A 203 -34.31 2.51 18.50
C SER A 203 -33.08 3.29 18.94
N PRO A 204 -32.28 2.75 19.86
CA PRO A 204 -31.00 3.33 20.18
C PRO A 204 -29.84 2.94 19.27
N SER A 205 -30.02 1.95 18.38
CA SER A 205 -28.90 1.26 17.73
C SER A 205 -29.11 0.95 16.25
N ASN A 206 -30.30 1.17 15.68
CA ASN A 206 -30.54 0.92 14.26
C ASN A 206 -30.01 2.05 13.39
N THR A 207 -29.05 1.76 12.54
CA THR A 207 -28.41 2.76 11.68
C THR A 207 -28.85 2.68 10.21
N SER A 208 -29.58 1.62 9.82
CA SER A 208 -30.00 1.42 8.43
C SER A 208 -30.85 2.58 7.90
N PRO A 209 -30.56 3.15 6.72
CA PRO A 209 -31.35 4.24 6.15
C PRO A 209 -32.76 3.80 5.75
N SER A 210 -32.96 2.49 5.52
CA SER A 210 -34.24 1.92 5.12
C SER A 210 -35.37 2.18 6.14
N LEU A 211 -35.04 2.41 7.41
CA LEU A 211 -36.01 2.60 8.49
C LEU A 211 -36.52 4.05 8.59
N THR A 212 -35.81 5.02 8.01
CA THR A 212 -36.17 6.44 8.07
C THR A 212 -36.14 7.10 6.71
N SER A 213 -34.98 7.54 6.21
CA SER A 213 -34.88 8.26 4.95
C SER A 213 -33.54 8.11 4.22
N ASP A 214 -33.57 8.48 2.94
CA ASP A 214 -32.40 8.62 2.06
C ASP A 214 -31.65 9.97 2.21
N LEU A 215 -32.02 10.79 3.21
CA LEU A 215 -31.55 12.18 3.40
C LEU A 215 -31.86 13.16 2.24
N ALA A 216 -32.46 12.69 1.14
CA ALA A 216 -32.93 13.51 0.02
C ALA A 216 -34.43 13.87 0.13
N GLY A 217 -35.04 13.55 1.28
CA GLY A 217 -36.45 13.79 1.55
C GLY A 217 -37.36 12.65 1.06
N THR A 218 -36.81 11.45 0.82
CA THR A 218 -37.58 10.26 0.51
C THR A 218 -37.58 9.30 1.70
N ALA A 219 -38.75 8.82 2.07
CA ALA A 219 -38.89 7.78 3.08
C ALA A 219 -38.18 6.48 2.65
N GLY A 220 -37.51 5.83 3.59
CA GLY A 220 -36.95 4.50 3.40
C GLY A 220 -38.05 3.44 3.20
N GLU A 221 -37.69 2.31 2.61
CA GLU A 221 -38.64 1.22 2.31
C GLU A 221 -39.31 0.60 3.53
N ASN A 222 -38.66 0.71 4.70
CA ASN A 222 -39.14 0.22 6.00
C ASN A 222 -39.49 1.39 6.93
N ASN A 223 -39.78 2.58 6.38
CA ASN A 223 -40.25 3.70 7.18
C ASN A 223 -41.73 3.54 7.52
N TYR A 224 -42.02 3.53 8.82
CA TYR A 224 -43.38 3.42 9.35
C TYR A 224 -43.65 4.52 10.37
N PRO A 225 -44.85 5.14 10.37
CA PRO A 225 -45.20 6.17 11.35
C PRO A 225 -45.03 5.68 12.79
N GLY A 226 -44.36 6.46 13.63
CA GLY A 226 -44.09 6.08 15.01
C GLY A 226 -42.78 5.32 15.22
N TYR A 227 -41.99 5.09 14.17
CA TYR A 227 -40.58 4.70 14.31
C TYR A 227 -39.69 5.94 14.44
N TYR A 228 -38.76 5.89 15.40
CA TYR A 228 -37.74 6.90 15.64
C TYR A 228 -36.42 6.24 16.00
N ARG A 229 -35.31 6.97 15.90
CA ARG A 229 -34.01 6.52 16.41
C ARG A 229 -33.15 7.63 16.98
N THR A 230 -32.36 7.28 17.99
CA THR A 230 -31.28 8.15 18.50
C THR A 230 -29.92 7.83 17.89
N ALA A 231 -29.75 6.64 17.30
CA ALA A 231 -28.59 6.30 16.49
C ALA A 231 -28.48 7.18 15.23
N HIS A 232 -27.28 7.25 14.66
CA HIS A 232 -27.03 7.94 13.39
C HIS A 232 -27.58 7.16 12.19
N ASN A 233 -27.71 7.85 11.06
CA ASN A 233 -28.02 7.24 9.76
C ASN A 233 -26.73 6.76 9.09
N ASP A 234 -26.70 5.51 8.60
CA ASP A 234 -25.55 4.93 7.91
C ASP A 234 -25.14 5.71 6.66
N LEU A 235 -26.02 6.51 6.06
CA LEU A 235 -25.63 7.42 4.98
C LEU A 235 -24.55 8.43 5.43
N TYR A 236 -24.57 8.86 6.70
CA TYR A 236 -23.49 9.68 7.25
C TYR A 236 -22.24 8.84 7.53
N GLN A 237 -22.38 7.61 8.00
CA GLN A 237 -21.23 6.76 8.33
C GLN A 237 -20.50 6.24 7.09
N GLY A 238 -21.23 5.81 6.06
CA GLY A 238 -20.68 5.45 4.76
C GLY A 238 -19.94 6.61 4.12
N ALA A 239 -20.50 7.82 4.18
CA ALA A 239 -19.83 9.03 3.73
C ALA A 239 -18.55 9.34 4.54
N ALA A 240 -18.57 9.14 5.85
CA ALA A 240 -17.40 9.31 6.71
C ALA A 240 -16.29 8.31 6.36
N ALA A 241 -16.63 7.03 6.18
CA ALA A 241 -15.69 5.98 5.84
C ALA A 241 -15.09 6.20 4.43
N ALA A 242 -15.92 6.58 3.46
CA ALA A 242 -15.47 6.91 2.10
C ALA A 242 -14.56 8.15 2.07
N GLY A 243 -14.95 9.22 2.77
CA GLY A 243 -14.15 10.44 2.90
C GLY A 243 -12.81 10.18 3.58
N PHE A 244 -12.78 9.35 4.63
CA PHE A 244 -11.52 8.93 5.26
C PHE A 244 -10.62 8.16 4.29
N ALA A 245 -11.19 7.20 3.55
CA ALA A 245 -10.44 6.42 2.57
C ALA A 245 -9.81 7.32 1.48
N LEU A 246 -10.59 8.21 0.88
CA LEU A 246 -10.14 9.08 -0.21
C LEU A 246 -9.24 10.23 0.28
N ASP A 247 -9.69 11.00 1.26
CA ASP A 247 -9.07 12.27 1.63
C ASP A 247 -7.88 12.09 2.59
N VAL A 248 -7.90 11.01 3.39
CA VAL A 248 -6.91 10.81 4.45
C VAL A 248 -5.95 9.66 4.13
N LEU A 249 -6.47 8.51 3.68
CA LEU A 249 -5.61 7.39 3.27
C LEU A 249 -5.08 7.54 1.84
N GLY A 250 -5.78 8.28 0.98
CA GLY A 250 -5.40 8.45 -0.43
C GLY A 250 -5.64 7.20 -1.28
N VAL A 251 -6.47 6.26 -0.81
CA VAL A 251 -6.82 5.04 -1.55
C VAL A 251 -7.87 5.35 -2.60
N ASN A 252 -7.71 4.78 -3.79
CA ASN A 252 -8.56 5.03 -4.96
C ASN A 252 -9.35 3.79 -5.39
N THR A 253 -8.98 2.59 -4.92
CA THR A 253 -9.75 1.36 -5.13
C THR A 253 -10.18 0.72 -3.80
N ALA A 254 -11.43 0.28 -3.72
CA ALA A 254 -11.96 -0.38 -2.54
C ALA A 254 -12.89 -1.54 -2.89
N ALA A 255 -13.03 -2.50 -1.97
CA ALA A 255 -14.04 -3.54 -2.02
C ALA A 255 -14.89 -3.52 -0.75
N ALA A 256 -16.15 -3.97 -0.85
CA ALA A 256 -17.05 -4.08 0.29
C ALA A 256 -17.57 -5.51 0.49
N ILE A 257 -17.67 -5.95 1.74
CA ILE A 257 -18.22 -7.25 2.14
C ILE A 257 -19.39 -7.02 3.11
N HIS A 258 -20.55 -7.59 2.83
CA HIS A 258 -21.74 -7.54 3.70
C HIS A 258 -22.31 -8.94 3.99
N ASP A 259 -23.35 -9.04 4.81
CA ASP A 259 -24.06 -10.31 5.08
C ASP A 259 -25.54 -10.32 4.63
N GLY A 260 -26.01 -9.20 4.07
CA GLY A 260 -27.37 -9.04 3.53
C GLY A 260 -28.39 -8.55 4.55
N ASP A 261 -27.97 -8.33 5.81
CA ASP A 261 -28.79 -7.61 6.78
C ASP A 261 -28.99 -6.14 6.34
N PRO A 262 -30.16 -5.52 6.63
CA PRO A 262 -30.39 -4.10 6.34
C PRO A 262 -29.35 -3.13 6.90
N TYR A 263 -28.67 -3.47 8.01
CA TYR A 263 -27.51 -2.71 8.48
C TYR A 263 -26.28 -2.95 7.60
N THR A 264 -25.83 -4.21 7.48
CA THR A 264 -24.53 -4.51 6.84
C THR A 264 -24.53 -4.12 5.36
N GLN A 265 -25.59 -4.47 4.63
CA GLN A 265 -25.71 -4.15 3.22
C GLN A 265 -25.97 -2.66 3.02
N GLY A 266 -26.79 -2.05 3.87
CA GLY A 266 -27.11 -0.62 3.81
C GLY A 266 -25.87 0.26 3.99
N LEU A 267 -25.06 -0.05 5.01
CA LEU A 267 -23.82 0.68 5.28
C LEU A 267 -22.73 0.40 4.21
N ALA A 268 -22.59 -0.85 3.76
CA ALA A 268 -21.68 -1.18 2.67
C ALA A 268 -22.04 -0.41 1.38
N GLN A 269 -23.34 -0.32 1.06
CA GLN A 269 -23.82 0.45 -0.10
C GLN A 269 -23.60 1.94 0.09
N ALA A 270 -23.88 2.49 1.28
CA ALA A 270 -23.64 3.90 1.59
C ALA A 270 -22.16 4.28 1.42
N PHE A 271 -21.25 3.41 1.85
CA PHE A 271 -19.81 3.56 1.61
C PHE A 271 -19.48 3.52 0.11
N ALA A 272 -19.97 2.50 -0.61
CA ALA A 272 -19.70 2.34 -2.03
C ALA A 272 -20.15 3.56 -2.85
N ASP A 273 -21.39 4.02 -2.63
CA ASP A 273 -21.96 5.18 -3.31
C ASP A 273 -21.16 6.46 -3.02
N ALA A 274 -20.79 6.68 -1.76
CA ALA A 274 -20.01 7.85 -1.36
C ALA A 274 -18.56 7.79 -1.89
N PHE A 275 -17.95 6.61 -1.93
CA PHE A 275 -16.59 6.40 -2.44
C PHE A 275 -16.52 6.66 -3.94
N GLU A 276 -17.49 6.14 -4.71
CA GLU A 276 -17.60 6.41 -6.14
C GLU A 276 -17.93 7.88 -6.43
N ALA A 277 -18.82 8.49 -5.65
CA ALA A 277 -19.12 9.91 -5.77
C ALA A 277 -17.90 10.81 -5.49
N GLY A 278 -17.00 10.36 -4.62
CA GLY A 278 -15.71 11.01 -4.32
C GLY A 278 -14.61 10.75 -5.35
N GLY A 279 -14.85 9.91 -6.37
CA GLY A 279 -13.90 9.61 -7.45
C GLY A 279 -13.12 8.31 -7.29
N GLY A 280 -13.38 7.55 -6.22
CA GLY A 280 -12.86 6.19 -6.04
C GLY A 280 -13.55 5.17 -6.96
N THR A 281 -13.01 3.96 -7.01
CA THR A 281 -13.56 2.83 -7.77
C THR A 281 -13.83 1.64 -6.88
N MET A 282 -15.06 1.14 -6.87
CA MET A 282 -15.38 -0.13 -6.22
C MET A 282 -14.93 -1.30 -7.11
N THR A 283 -13.99 -2.11 -6.63
CA THR A 283 -13.45 -3.28 -7.35
C THR A 283 -14.19 -4.57 -6.99
N GLY A 284 -14.95 -4.56 -5.89
CA GLY A 284 -15.80 -5.67 -5.47
C GLY A 284 -16.90 -5.21 -4.52
N PHE A 285 -18.08 -5.81 -4.64
CA PHE A 285 -19.17 -5.67 -3.70
C PHE A 285 -19.79 -7.06 -3.55
N THR A 286 -19.48 -7.73 -2.44
CA THR A 286 -19.74 -9.16 -2.28
C THR A 286 -20.32 -9.46 -0.91
N ALA A 287 -20.73 -10.71 -0.70
CA ALA A 287 -21.46 -11.11 0.49
C ALA A 287 -20.94 -12.42 1.09
N VAL A 288 -20.97 -12.49 2.41
CA VAL A 288 -20.89 -13.73 3.20
C VAL A 288 -22.28 -14.10 3.71
N ASN A 289 -22.47 -15.34 4.13
CA ASN A 289 -23.69 -15.73 4.83
C ASN A 289 -23.46 -15.67 6.35
N LYS A 290 -24.51 -15.32 7.10
CA LYS A 290 -24.51 -15.49 8.55
C LYS A 290 -24.27 -16.97 8.89
N GLY A 291 -23.29 -17.23 9.75
CA GLY A 291 -22.81 -18.56 10.15
C GLY A 291 -21.64 -19.11 9.32
N ASP A 292 -21.17 -18.39 8.29
CA ASP A 292 -19.99 -18.81 7.53
C ASP A 292 -18.73 -18.77 8.41
N THR A 293 -17.87 -19.79 8.27
CA THR A 293 -16.59 -19.87 8.99
C THR A 293 -15.37 -19.89 8.07
N ASP A 294 -15.59 -20.05 6.76
CA ASP A 294 -14.56 -20.09 5.73
C ASP A 294 -14.70 -18.85 4.84
N MET A 295 -13.79 -17.89 5.03
CA MET A 295 -13.78 -16.60 4.33
C MET A 295 -12.84 -16.60 3.14
N VAL A 296 -12.07 -17.68 2.93
CA VAL A 296 -11.12 -17.78 1.81
C VAL A 296 -11.81 -17.55 0.45
N PRO A 297 -13.02 -18.08 0.16
CA PRO A 297 -13.68 -17.84 -1.11
C PRO A 297 -13.99 -16.36 -1.37
N VAL A 298 -14.59 -15.66 -0.39
CA VAL A 298 -14.95 -14.24 -0.54
C VAL A 298 -13.69 -13.36 -0.61
N LEU A 299 -12.67 -13.68 0.19
CA LEU A 299 -11.39 -12.97 0.16
C LEU A 299 -10.64 -13.17 -1.15
N THR A 300 -10.73 -14.36 -1.76
CA THR A 300 -10.15 -14.63 -3.08
C THR A 300 -10.85 -13.83 -4.18
N GLU A 301 -12.18 -13.72 -4.11
CA GLU A 301 -12.97 -12.89 -5.02
C GLU A 301 -12.57 -11.41 -4.90
N VAL A 302 -12.45 -10.91 -3.67
CA VAL A 302 -12.00 -9.56 -3.36
C VAL A 302 -10.58 -9.31 -3.88
N ALA A 303 -9.65 -10.23 -3.64
CA ALA A 303 -8.25 -10.13 -4.10
C ALA A 303 -8.13 -10.03 -5.63
N ALA A 304 -9.04 -10.67 -6.38
CA ALA A 304 -9.05 -10.59 -7.84
C ALA A 304 -9.32 -9.17 -8.37
N GLY A 305 -9.95 -8.31 -7.56
CA GLY A 305 -10.19 -6.91 -7.87
C GLY A 305 -9.02 -5.98 -7.51
N ALA A 306 -7.96 -6.49 -6.85
CA ALA A 306 -6.82 -5.71 -6.34
C ALA A 306 -7.22 -4.40 -5.61
N PRO A 307 -8.11 -4.47 -4.60
CA PRO A 307 -8.47 -3.28 -3.81
C PRO A 307 -7.30 -2.79 -2.96
N GLU A 308 -7.20 -1.48 -2.75
CA GLU A 308 -6.32 -0.88 -1.75
C GLU A 308 -6.94 -0.90 -0.34
N LEU A 309 -8.27 -0.96 -0.25
CA LEU A 309 -9.03 -1.06 1.00
C LEU A 309 -10.19 -2.05 0.91
N VAL A 310 -10.44 -2.81 1.98
CA VAL A 310 -11.68 -3.60 2.16
C VAL A 310 -12.48 -3.04 3.33
N PHE A 311 -13.73 -2.67 3.04
CA PHE A 311 -14.71 -2.24 4.03
C PHE A 311 -15.70 -3.36 4.33
N PHE A 312 -15.79 -3.82 5.58
CA PHE A 312 -16.67 -4.93 5.97
C PHE A 312 -17.50 -4.58 7.21
N PRO A 313 -18.62 -3.85 7.05
CA PRO A 313 -19.52 -3.50 8.15
C PRO A 313 -20.41 -4.69 8.54
N ILE A 314 -19.81 -5.76 9.06
CA ILE A 314 -20.50 -6.99 9.49
C ILE A 314 -20.45 -7.17 11.01
N PHE A 315 -20.78 -8.36 11.50
CA PHE A 315 -20.75 -8.71 12.92
C PHE A 315 -19.81 -9.90 13.19
N GLN A 316 -19.63 -10.23 14.47
CA GLN A 316 -19.02 -11.49 14.88
C GLN A 316 -20.04 -12.65 14.80
N PRO A 317 -19.57 -13.88 14.51
CA PRO A 317 -18.16 -14.29 14.38
C PRO A 317 -17.54 -14.10 12.98
N GLU A 318 -18.31 -13.71 11.96
CA GLU A 318 -17.80 -13.67 10.57
C GLU A 318 -16.64 -12.69 10.41
N GLY A 319 -16.70 -11.53 11.09
CA GLY A 319 -15.60 -10.57 11.15
C GLY A 319 -14.30 -11.19 11.66
N ASP A 320 -14.35 -12.04 12.69
CA ASP A 320 -13.17 -12.73 13.26
C ASP A 320 -12.50 -13.59 12.19
N PHE A 321 -13.31 -14.33 11.43
CA PHE A 321 -12.81 -15.21 10.39
C PHE A 321 -12.22 -14.43 9.20
N ILE A 322 -12.72 -13.23 8.88
CA ILE A 322 -12.12 -12.36 7.87
C ILE A 322 -10.69 -12.01 8.28
N VAL A 323 -10.50 -11.44 9.46
CA VAL A 323 -9.17 -10.95 9.91
C VAL A 323 -8.19 -12.10 10.17
N GLN A 324 -8.68 -13.26 10.61
CA GLN A 324 -7.83 -14.44 10.82
C GLN A 324 -7.38 -15.11 9.51
N GLN A 325 -8.13 -14.97 8.41
CA GLN A 325 -7.86 -15.70 7.16
C GLN A 325 -7.26 -14.82 6.06
N VAL A 326 -7.44 -13.49 6.13
CA VAL A 326 -6.98 -12.52 5.10
C VAL A 326 -5.49 -12.62 4.77
N SER A 327 -4.63 -12.82 5.76
CA SER A 327 -3.17 -12.92 5.56
C SER A 327 -2.74 -14.17 4.79
N GLY A 328 -3.61 -15.19 4.72
CA GLY A 328 -3.36 -16.44 3.98
C GLY A 328 -3.84 -16.41 2.52
N VAL A 329 -4.42 -15.30 2.06
CA VAL A 329 -4.95 -15.16 0.70
C VAL A 329 -4.01 -14.31 -0.16
N ASP A 330 -3.49 -14.89 -1.24
CA ASP A 330 -2.63 -14.20 -2.20
C ASP A 330 -3.35 -12.95 -2.77
N GLY A 331 -2.65 -11.83 -2.83
CA GLY A 331 -3.21 -10.54 -3.29
C GLY A 331 -3.87 -9.69 -2.20
N MET A 332 -3.96 -10.18 -0.95
CA MET A 332 -4.46 -9.39 0.19
C MET A 332 -3.35 -8.73 1.02
N ALA A 333 -2.09 -9.04 0.73
CA ALA A 333 -0.96 -8.45 1.45
C ALA A 333 -0.90 -6.92 1.24
N GLY A 334 -0.89 -6.17 2.34
CA GLY A 334 -0.82 -4.69 2.32
C GLY A 334 -2.17 -3.99 2.07
N VAL A 335 -3.25 -4.73 1.86
CA VAL A 335 -4.61 -4.15 1.71
C VAL A 335 -5.08 -3.61 3.06
N THR A 336 -5.58 -2.37 3.07
CA THR A 336 -6.11 -1.76 4.30
C THR A 336 -7.44 -2.39 4.66
N LEU A 337 -7.62 -2.75 5.93
CA LEU A 337 -8.86 -3.33 6.44
C LEU A 337 -9.61 -2.29 7.28
N MET A 338 -10.89 -2.12 6.97
CA MET A 338 -11.76 -1.19 7.67
C MET A 338 -13.09 -1.86 8.05
N ALA A 339 -13.48 -1.72 9.30
CA ALA A 339 -14.75 -2.18 9.84
C ALA A 339 -15.62 -1.00 10.32
N ALA A 340 -16.79 -1.33 10.86
CA ALA A 340 -17.78 -0.37 11.34
C ALA A 340 -18.12 -0.61 12.81
N ASP A 341 -19.11 0.11 13.32
CA ASP A 341 -19.54 0.13 14.72
C ASP A 341 -19.99 -1.25 15.21
N GLY A 342 -20.51 -2.12 14.33
CA GLY A 342 -20.85 -3.50 14.66
C GLY A 342 -19.67 -4.39 15.07
N LEU A 343 -18.43 -4.00 14.72
CA LEU A 343 -17.19 -4.68 15.13
C LEU A 343 -16.29 -3.80 16.00
N MET A 344 -16.70 -2.56 16.33
CA MET A 344 -15.98 -1.68 17.24
C MET A 344 -16.28 -2.07 18.70
N ILE A 345 -15.89 -3.29 19.04
CA ILE A 345 -16.18 -3.98 20.31
C ILE A 345 -14.94 -4.68 20.85
N SER A 346 -14.88 -4.83 22.17
CA SER A 346 -13.65 -5.22 22.86
C SER A 346 -13.10 -6.59 22.45
N ASN A 347 -13.96 -7.58 22.23
CA ASN A 347 -13.54 -8.93 21.89
C ASN A 347 -13.03 -9.05 20.45
N PHE A 348 -13.62 -8.30 19.50
CA PHE A 348 -13.10 -8.24 18.13
C PHE A 348 -11.75 -7.49 18.08
N MET A 349 -11.69 -6.29 18.66
CA MET A 349 -10.48 -5.47 18.67
C MET A 349 -9.36 -6.05 19.55
N GLN A 350 -9.60 -7.09 20.34
CA GLN A 350 -8.55 -7.82 21.06
C GLN A 350 -7.93 -8.95 20.24
N ILE A 351 -8.42 -9.20 19.02
CA ILE A 351 -7.80 -10.15 18.09
C ILE A 351 -6.53 -9.49 17.53
N PRO A 352 -5.32 -10.09 17.68
CA PRO A 352 -4.07 -9.48 17.24
C PRO A 352 -4.06 -9.08 15.76
N GLU A 353 -4.75 -9.85 14.92
CA GLU A 353 -4.87 -9.60 13.47
C GLU A 353 -5.68 -8.35 13.13
N THR A 354 -6.35 -7.72 14.11
CA THR A 354 -7.05 -6.44 13.90
C THR A 354 -6.13 -5.23 14.05
N GLU A 355 -4.91 -5.39 14.56
CA GLU A 355 -3.96 -4.29 14.67
C GLU A 355 -3.67 -3.68 13.29
N GLY A 356 -3.75 -2.36 13.22
CA GLY A 356 -3.64 -1.59 11.98
C GLY A 356 -4.95 -1.35 11.24
N MET A 357 -6.08 -1.91 11.72
CA MET A 357 -7.40 -1.64 11.16
C MET A 357 -7.95 -0.26 11.52
N TYR A 358 -8.92 0.18 10.72
CA TYR A 358 -9.74 1.36 11.00
C TYR A 358 -11.19 0.97 11.32
N PHE A 359 -11.84 1.74 12.18
CA PHE A 359 -13.24 1.54 12.55
C PHE A 359 -14.01 2.84 12.42
N SER A 360 -15.09 2.83 11.66
CA SER A 360 -16.08 3.91 11.64
C SER A 360 -17.18 3.66 12.66
N GLY A 361 -17.71 4.70 13.30
CA GLY A 361 -18.82 4.55 14.24
C GLY A 361 -19.24 5.88 14.87
N PRO A 362 -20.21 5.87 15.81
CA PRO A 362 -20.69 7.09 16.45
C PRO A 362 -19.57 7.76 17.27
N ASP A 363 -19.58 9.09 17.35
CA ASP A 363 -18.66 9.82 18.22
C ASP A 363 -18.97 9.56 19.70
N LEU A 364 -18.14 8.75 20.36
CA LEU A 364 -18.30 8.39 21.77
C LEU A 364 -17.74 9.44 22.74
N ARG A 365 -17.20 10.57 22.24
CA ARG A 365 -16.67 11.65 23.08
C ARG A 365 -17.80 12.61 23.45
N TYR A 366 -18.59 12.20 24.43
CA TYR A 366 -19.76 12.96 24.92
C TYR A 366 -19.38 14.23 25.71
N GLY A 367 -18.12 14.38 26.11
CA GLY A 367 -17.62 15.59 26.78
C GLY A 367 -18.38 15.89 28.08
N LEU A 368 -18.83 17.13 28.25
CA LEU A 368 -19.59 17.58 29.42
C LEU A 368 -21.11 17.55 29.20
N ASN A 369 -21.58 16.81 28.20
CA ASN A 369 -23.00 16.66 27.96
C ASN A 369 -23.67 16.00 29.17
N ALA A 370 -24.90 16.43 29.42
CA ALA A 370 -25.75 15.86 30.44
C ALA A 370 -27.19 15.87 29.92
N ASN A 371 -27.90 14.77 30.17
CA ASN A 371 -29.30 14.63 29.83
C ASN A 371 -30.13 15.72 30.54
N GLY A 372 -31.02 16.38 29.80
CA GLY A 372 -31.80 17.51 30.31
C GLY A 372 -32.88 17.10 31.31
N ALA A 373 -33.42 15.89 31.20
CA ALA A 373 -34.48 15.39 32.06
C ALA A 373 -33.93 14.90 33.41
N THR A 374 -32.81 14.16 33.38
CA THR A 374 -32.26 13.50 34.58
C THR A 374 -31.05 14.23 35.17
N GLY A 375 -30.33 15.02 34.37
CA GLY A 375 -29.04 15.62 34.72
C GLY A 375 -27.86 14.66 34.64
N GLN A 376 -28.07 13.41 34.21
CA GLN A 376 -27.04 12.38 34.11
C GLN A 376 -26.02 12.70 33.02
N SER A 377 -24.74 12.54 33.32
CA SER A 377 -23.64 12.65 32.35
C SER A 377 -23.13 11.27 31.93
N ALA A 378 -22.38 11.20 30.83
CA ALA A 378 -21.72 9.96 30.39
C ALA A 378 -20.82 9.36 31.49
N ASP A 379 -19.97 10.18 32.13
CA ASP A 379 -19.09 9.74 33.22
C ASP A 379 -19.89 9.22 34.43
N GLY A 380 -21.01 9.88 34.76
CA GLY A 380 -21.90 9.45 35.84
C GLY A 380 -22.52 8.09 35.52
N PHE A 381 -23.05 7.94 34.31
CA PHE A 381 -23.64 6.69 33.84
C PHE A 381 -22.62 5.55 33.88
N LEU A 382 -21.42 5.74 33.33
CA LEU A 382 -20.39 4.71 33.30
C LEU A 382 -19.96 4.29 34.72
N ALA A 383 -19.85 5.24 35.65
CA ALA A 383 -19.51 4.95 37.04
C ALA A 383 -20.59 4.11 37.74
N GLU A 384 -21.87 4.42 37.51
CA GLU A 384 -23.00 3.66 38.07
C GLU A 384 -23.15 2.29 37.41
N TYR A 385 -22.96 2.22 36.09
CA TYR A 385 -22.99 0.97 35.34
C TYR A 385 -21.91 0.00 35.84
N GLU A 386 -20.67 0.46 35.98
CA GLU A 386 -19.58 -0.34 36.53
C GLU A 386 -19.84 -0.74 37.98
N ALA A 387 -20.46 0.13 38.79
CA ALA A 387 -20.80 -0.18 40.18
C ALA A 387 -21.85 -1.29 40.31
N GLU A 388 -22.83 -1.34 39.39
CA GLU A 388 -23.91 -2.32 39.41
C GLU A 388 -23.50 -3.66 38.79
N TRP A 389 -22.79 -3.63 37.65
CA TRP A 389 -22.49 -4.85 36.88
C TRP A 389 -21.03 -5.30 36.89
N GLY A 390 -20.10 -4.47 37.37
CA GLY A 390 -18.67 -4.82 37.49
C GLY A 390 -17.94 -4.98 36.15
N GLU A 391 -18.50 -4.38 35.10
CA GLU A 391 -17.93 -4.33 33.75
C GLU A 391 -18.38 -3.04 33.06
N SER A 392 -17.63 -2.59 32.06
CA SER A 392 -18.01 -1.46 31.21
C SER A 392 -18.94 -1.92 30.07
N PRO A 393 -19.76 -1.03 29.48
CA PRO A 393 -20.62 -1.38 28.34
C PRO A 393 -19.82 -2.00 27.18
N SER A 394 -20.24 -3.16 26.69
CA SER A 394 -19.53 -3.91 25.64
C SER A 394 -19.71 -3.35 24.23
N ALA A 395 -20.68 -2.45 24.02
CA ALA A 395 -21.04 -1.88 22.71
C ALA A 395 -21.38 -0.39 22.83
N ALA A 396 -21.24 0.34 21.72
CA ALA A 396 -21.25 1.80 21.64
C ALA A 396 -22.59 2.49 22.00
N PHE A 397 -23.74 1.80 21.86
CA PHE A 397 -25.06 2.42 21.87
C PHE A 397 -25.74 2.56 23.25
N TRP A 398 -25.03 2.31 24.35
CA TRP A 398 -25.59 2.44 25.70
C TRP A 398 -26.12 3.85 26.01
N ALA A 399 -25.39 4.91 25.61
CA ALA A 399 -25.80 6.30 25.84
C ALA A 399 -27.01 6.67 24.97
N HIS A 400 -27.06 6.14 23.76
CA HIS A 400 -28.17 6.29 22.83
C HIS A 400 -29.43 5.64 23.40
N SER A 401 -29.29 4.50 24.10
CA SER A 401 -30.38 3.82 24.83
C SER A 401 -30.91 4.64 25.99
N TYR A 402 -30.02 5.25 26.76
CA TYR A 402 -30.41 6.14 27.85
C TYR A 402 -31.21 7.34 27.32
N ASP A 403 -30.70 8.02 26.28
CA ASP A 403 -31.37 9.18 25.70
C ASP A 403 -32.68 8.82 24.99
N ALA A 404 -32.74 7.69 24.28
CA ALA A 404 -33.97 7.18 23.65
C ALA A 404 -35.06 6.93 24.71
N THR A 405 -34.66 6.35 25.85
CA THR A 405 -35.59 6.04 26.94
C THR A 405 -36.09 7.33 27.58
N THR A 406 -35.21 8.24 27.99
CA THR A 406 -35.65 9.53 28.58
C THR A 406 -36.50 10.35 27.63
N LEU A 407 -36.22 10.33 26.32
CA LEU A 407 -37.03 10.98 25.31
C LEU A 407 -38.45 10.40 25.24
N LEU A 408 -38.58 9.06 25.26
CA LEU A 408 -39.87 8.40 25.32
C LEU A 408 -40.61 8.73 26.63
N LEU A 409 -39.92 8.76 27.77
CA LEU A 409 -40.53 9.11 29.07
C LEU A 409 -41.05 10.55 29.10
N ASP A 410 -40.31 11.51 28.54
CA ASP A 410 -40.79 12.89 28.38
C ASP A 410 -42.00 12.97 27.44
N ALA A 411 -42.02 12.19 26.35
CA ALA A 411 -43.16 12.11 25.45
C ALA A 411 -44.41 11.57 26.16
N ILE A 412 -44.22 10.52 26.98
CA ILE A 412 -45.29 9.95 27.82
C ILE A 412 -45.79 11.00 28.81
N ALA A 413 -44.89 11.67 29.52
CA ALA A 413 -45.26 12.69 30.49
C ALA A 413 -46.04 13.85 29.86
N ALA A 414 -45.63 14.30 28.66
CA ALA A 414 -46.30 15.39 27.93
C ALA A 414 -47.69 15.00 27.38
N ALA A 415 -47.87 13.73 27.04
CA ALA A 415 -49.14 13.16 26.58
C ALA A 415 -50.03 12.66 27.72
N SER A 416 -49.63 12.87 28.98
CA SER A 416 -50.34 12.38 30.15
C SER A 416 -51.16 13.45 30.85
N TYR A 417 -52.31 13.06 31.42
CA TYR A 417 -53.12 13.90 32.29
C TYR A 417 -53.82 13.06 33.37
N ASP A 418 -54.20 13.69 34.48
CA ASP A 418 -54.96 13.05 35.55
C ASP A 418 -56.47 13.13 35.27
N ASP A 419 -57.13 11.98 35.29
CA ASP A 419 -58.58 11.81 35.22
C ASP A 419 -59.06 11.13 36.51
N ASP A 420 -59.38 11.94 37.52
CA ASP A 420 -59.86 11.50 38.84
C ASP A 420 -58.95 10.45 39.52
N GLY A 421 -57.63 10.66 39.49
CA GLY A 421 -56.63 9.77 40.08
C GLY A 421 -56.29 8.54 39.23
N THR A 422 -56.71 8.52 37.96
CA THR A 422 -56.21 7.61 36.92
C THR A 422 -55.34 8.41 35.96
N LEU A 423 -54.11 7.97 35.74
CA LEU A 423 -53.26 8.59 34.72
C LEU A 423 -53.73 8.13 33.34
N VAL A 424 -54.08 9.07 32.47
CA VAL A 424 -54.46 8.79 31.08
C VAL A 424 -53.33 9.22 30.17
N ILE A 425 -52.87 8.31 29.31
CA ILE A 425 -51.77 8.54 28.36
C ILE A 425 -52.31 8.41 26.94
N ASP A 426 -52.19 9.47 26.15
CA ASP A 426 -52.62 9.47 24.75
C ASP A 426 -51.50 9.00 23.80
N ARG A 427 -51.69 7.89 23.09
CA ARG A 427 -50.68 7.38 22.13
C ARG A 427 -50.45 8.32 20.95
N ALA A 428 -51.49 9.01 20.48
CA ALA A 428 -51.36 10.03 19.45
C ALA A 428 -50.53 11.21 19.97
N GLY A 429 -50.72 11.57 21.25
CA GLY A 429 -49.92 12.60 21.93
C GLY A 429 -48.45 12.23 22.07
N VAL A 430 -48.14 10.97 22.41
CA VAL A 430 -46.75 10.49 22.46
C VAL A 430 -46.08 10.61 21.09
N ARG A 431 -46.77 10.20 20.03
CA ARG A 431 -46.27 10.30 18.65
C ARG A 431 -46.14 11.76 18.19
N GLU A 432 -47.11 12.61 18.55
CA GLU A 432 -47.07 14.06 18.28
C GLU A 432 -45.86 14.73 18.93
N TYR A 433 -45.59 14.41 20.20
CA TYR A 433 -44.40 14.91 20.89
C TYR A 433 -43.13 14.51 20.15
N LEU A 434 -42.95 13.21 19.87
CA LEU A 434 -41.75 12.70 19.21
C LEU A 434 -41.55 13.29 17.80
N GLY A 435 -42.62 13.53 17.04
CA GLY A 435 -42.57 14.18 15.74
C GLY A 435 -42.26 15.68 15.77
N THR A 436 -42.19 16.30 16.95
CA THR A 436 -41.91 17.74 17.11
C THR A 436 -40.67 18.03 17.96
N VAL A 437 -39.89 17.00 18.29
CA VAL A 437 -38.66 17.13 19.09
C VAL A 437 -37.64 18.00 18.38
N SER A 438 -37.26 19.09 19.03
CA SER A 438 -36.18 19.97 18.61
C SER A 438 -35.35 20.39 19.82
N ASP A 439 -34.03 20.50 19.65
CA ASP A 439 -33.10 20.97 20.68
C ASP A 439 -33.15 20.16 22.01
N TYR A 440 -33.52 18.89 21.97
CA TYR A 440 -33.56 18.03 23.17
C TYR A 440 -32.14 17.72 23.65
N ARG A 441 -31.87 17.94 24.93
CA ARG A 441 -30.52 17.78 25.49
C ARG A 441 -30.32 16.36 26.00
N GLY A 442 -29.53 15.55 25.30
CA GLY A 442 -29.11 14.21 25.71
C GLY A 442 -27.65 14.14 26.16
N ILE A 443 -27.23 12.96 26.60
CA ILE A 443 -25.82 12.58 26.78
C ILE A 443 -25.09 12.59 25.43
N ILE A 444 -25.72 12.04 24.38
CA ILE A 444 -25.11 11.93 23.05
C ILE A 444 -25.05 13.26 22.29
N GLY A 445 -25.62 14.32 22.86
CA GLY A 445 -25.65 15.66 22.29
C GLY A 445 -27.06 16.21 22.19
N VAL A 446 -27.25 17.15 21.26
CA VAL A 446 -28.56 17.74 21.00
C VAL A 446 -29.30 16.87 19.99
N LEU A 447 -30.52 16.44 20.33
CA LEU A 447 -31.39 15.62 19.49
C LEU A 447 -32.49 16.47 18.86
N SER A 448 -32.78 16.19 17.60
CA SER A 448 -33.88 16.81 16.85
C SER A 448 -34.40 15.80 15.85
N CYS A 449 -35.67 15.44 15.97
CA CYS A 449 -36.28 14.44 15.10
C CYS A 449 -36.73 15.09 13.80
N ASP A 450 -36.35 14.49 12.66
CA ASP A 450 -36.91 14.87 11.37
C ASP A 450 -38.28 14.21 11.11
N ASP A 451 -38.89 14.56 9.98
CA ASP A 451 -40.21 14.04 9.58
C ASP A 451 -40.23 12.51 9.34
N PHE A 452 -39.07 11.86 9.27
CA PHE A 452 -38.92 10.43 9.02
C PHE A 452 -38.52 9.63 10.26
N GLY A 453 -38.17 10.30 11.36
CA GLY A 453 -37.81 9.67 12.64
C GLY A 453 -36.32 9.66 12.97
N ASP A 454 -35.46 10.34 12.21
CA ASP A 454 -34.04 10.50 12.57
C ASP A 454 -33.89 11.59 13.65
N CYS A 455 -33.52 11.19 14.88
CA CYS A 455 -33.35 12.14 16.00
C CYS A 455 -31.89 12.36 16.43
N GLY A 456 -30.99 11.45 16.04
CA GLY A 456 -29.59 11.41 16.49
C GLY A 456 -28.74 12.61 16.05
N ALA A 457 -27.61 12.84 16.75
CA ALA A 457 -26.70 13.96 16.51
C ALA A 457 -25.90 13.89 15.18
N GLN A 458 -25.98 12.77 14.44
CA GLN A 458 -25.31 12.53 13.14
C GLN A 458 -23.80 12.87 13.15
N ARG A 459 -23.07 12.45 14.20
CA ARG A 459 -21.62 12.64 14.33
C ARG A 459 -20.91 11.30 14.26
N ILE A 460 -20.05 11.14 13.27
CA ILE A 460 -19.30 9.92 13.01
C ILE A 460 -17.81 10.19 13.21
N THR A 461 -17.12 9.22 13.80
CA THR A 461 -15.66 9.20 13.92
C THR A 461 -15.09 7.98 13.22
N VAL A 462 -13.88 8.12 12.68
CA VAL A 462 -13.02 6.99 12.32
C VAL A 462 -11.85 6.93 13.29
N ILE A 463 -11.70 5.80 13.97
CA ILE A 463 -10.56 5.51 14.84
C ILE A 463 -9.56 4.62 14.13
N GLY A 464 -8.29 4.75 14.50
CA GLY A 464 -7.26 3.77 14.15
C GLY A 464 -6.97 2.84 15.32
N HIS A 465 -6.91 1.54 15.07
CA HIS A 465 -6.60 0.53 16.07
C HIS A 465 -5.13 0.11 15.97
N ALA A 466 -4.34 0.41 17.01
CA ALA A 466 -2.88 0.20 16.98
C ALA A 466 -2.40 -1.01 17.77
N ASP A 467 -3.08 -1.35 18.87
CA ASP A 467 -2.62 -2.34 19.84
C ASP A 467 -3.83 -3.11 20.40
N SER A 468 -3.88 -4.41 20.13
CA SER A 468 -4.94 -5.31 20.59
C SER A 468 -4.95 -5.48 22.13
N ALA A 469 -3.88 -5.10 22.82
CA ALA A 469 -3.79 -5.09 24.26
C ALA A 469 -4.17 -3.75 24.92
N ASP A 470 -4.35 -2.67 24.14
CA ASP A 470 -4.72 -1.33 24.63
C ASP A 470 -5.92 -0.75 23.85
N LEU A 471 -7.10 -1.24 24.21
CA LEU A 471 -8.37 -0.78 23.62
C LEU A 471 -8.65 0.69 23.93
N ASP A 472 -8.32 1.17 25.13
CA ASP A 472 -8.59 2.55 25.53
C ASP A 472 -7.80 3.53 24.66
N ALA A 473 -6.53 3.22 24.37
CA ALA A 473 -5.72 3.98 23.43
C ALA A 473 -6.32 3.96 22.03
N SER A 474 -6.81 2.80 21.57
CA SER A 474 -7.43 2.65 20.25
C SER A 474 -8.73 3.44 20.13
N MET A 475 -9.62 3.34 21.10
CA MET A 475 -10.89 4.09 21.14
C MET A 475 -10.67 5.61 21.27
N SER A 476 -9.56 6.02 21.90
CA SER A 476 -9.16 7.42 21.99
C SER A 476 -8.48 7.96 20.73
N ASN A 477 -8.03 7.08 19.83
CA ASN A 477 -7.30 7.44 18.62
C ASN A 477 -8.25 7.80 17.46
N VAL A 478 -9.00 8.88 17.65
CA VAL A 478 -9.88 9.45 16.61
C VAL A 478 -9.02 10.17 15.56
N ILE A 479 -9.07 9.70 14.32
CA ILE A 479 -8.28 10.23 13.20
C ILE A 479 -9.12 11.18 12.35
N TYR A 480 -10.39 10.84 12.15
CA TYR A 480 -11.30 11.58 11.27
C TYR A 480 -12.66 11.78 11.93
N GLU A 481 -13.24 12.95 11.72
CA GLU A 481 -14.57 13.33 12.18
C GLU A 481 -15.43 13.75 11.00
N TYR A 482 -16.69 13.35 11.02
CA TYR A 482 -17.67 13.67 10.01
C TYR A 482 -19.01 14.05 10.63
N SER A 483 -19.65 15.08 10.07
CA SER A 483 -20.97 15.55 10.45
C SER A 483 -21.65 16.26 9.26
N PRO A 484 -22.96 16.54 9.32
CA PRO A 484 -23.63 17.39 8.33
C PRO A 484 -22.98 18.78 8.15
N SER A 485 -22.23 19.26 9.15
CA SER A 485 -21.55 20.56 9.10
C SER A 485 -20.18 20.53 8.41
N GLY A 486 -19.67 19.35 8.07
CA GLY A 486 -18.38 19.16 7.41
C GLY A 486 -17.59 17.98 7.96
N ALA A 487 -16.46 17.70 7.30
CA ALA A 487 -15.54 16.62 7.61
C ALA A 487 -14.14 17.17 7.92
N PHE A 488 -13.47 16.58 8.91
CA PHE A 488 -12.20 17.07 9.43
C PHE A 488 -11.29 15.91 9.82
N GLN A 489 -10.05 15.91 9.31
CA GLN A 489 -8.99 15.11 9.92
C GLN A 489 -8.58 15.78 11.24
N VAL A 490 -8.70 15.04 12.34
CA VAL A 490 -8.45 15.53 13.71
C VAL A 490 -7.29 14.81 14.41
N GLY A 491 -6.82 13.70 13.85
CA GLY A 491 -5.70 12.91 14.35
C GLY A 491 -4.74 12.48 13.24
N THR A 492 -3.66 11.81 13.65
CA THR A 492 -2.65 11.28 12.72
C THR A 492 -3.05 9.88 12.29
N VAL A 493 -2.93 9.58 11.00
CA VAL A 493 -3.12 8.22 10.47
C VAL A 493 -2.16 7.27 11.16
N LEU A 494 -2.66 6.13 11.64
CA LEU A 494 -1.78 5.04 12.08
C LEU A 494 -1.05 4.51 10.86
N GLN A 495 0.24 4.83 10.74
CA GLN A 495 1.07 4.03 9.87
C GLN A 495 1.20 2.67 10.55
N VAL A 496 0.59 1.63 9.96
CA VAL A 496 0.82 0.24 10.38
C VAL A 496 2.31 0.00 10.25
N GLU A 497 3.02 0.10 11.37
CA GLU A 497 4.42 -0.23 11.41
C GLU A 497 4.51 -1.75 11.24
N ILE A 498 4.86 -2.21 10.03
CA ILE A 498 5.41 -3.56 9.90
C ILE A 498 6.57 -3.63 10.90
N PRO A 499 6.51 -4.45 11.96
CA PRO A 499 7.57 -4.47 12.95
C PRO A 499 8.88 -4.85 12.23
N LEU A 500 9.96 -4.15 12.57
CA LEU A 500 11.27 -4.49 12.02
C LEU A 500 11.63 -5.89 12.53
N THR A 501 11.71 -6.86 11.62
CA THR A 501 12.09 -8.24 11.92
C THR A 501 13.34 -8.63 11.12
N ALA A 502 13.91 -9.78 11.45
CA ALA A 502 14.94 -10.40 10.64
C ALA A 502 14.29 -10.98 9.37
N THR A 503 14.46 -10.29 8.25
CA THR A 503 13.76 -10.56 7.00
C THR A 503 14.63 -11.29 5.99
N TRP A 504 15.97 -11.16 6.09
CA TRP A 504 16.92 -11.85 5.23
C TRP A 504 18.30 -11.97 5.88
N ARG A 505 19.20 -12.73 5.26
CA ARG A 505 20.61 -12.80 5.66
C ARG A 505 21.22 -11.40 5.63
N GLY A 506 21.84 -10.99 6.74
CA GLY A 506 22.36 -9.63 6.92
C GLY A 506 21.31 -8.57 7.28
N VAL A 507 20.04 -8.92 7.53
CA VAL A 507 19.01 -7.97 8.01
C VAL A 507 18.46 -8.43 9.35
N THR A 508 18.48 -7.56 10.35
CA THR A 508 17.90 -7.79 11.68
C THR A 508 16.78 -6.79 11.97
N ALA A 509 16.17 -6.89 13.15
CA ALA A 509 15.24 -5.86 13.62
C ALA A 509 15.90 -4.48 13.80
N GLU A 510 17.21 -4.43 14.02
CA GLU A 510 17.94 -3.21 14.37
C GLU A 510 18.93 -2.76 13.29
N SER A 511 19.35 -3.66 12.39
CA SER A 511 20.49 -3.43 11.51
C SER A 511 20.35 -4.01 10.09
N ILE A 512 21.09 -3.40 9.16
CA ILE A 512 21.32 -3.91 7.80
C ILE A 512 22.82 -4.00 7.60
N HIS A 513 23.34 -5.21 7.36
CA HIS A 513 24.75 -5.50 7.23
C HIS A 513 25.17 -5.44 5.76
N ILE A 514 26.15 -4.60 5.45
CA ILE A 514 26.72 -4.43 4.11
C ILE A 514 28.23 -4.62 4.15
N ALA A 515 28.83 -4.95 3.01
CA ALA A 515 30.27 -4.87 2.81
C ALA A 515 30.59 -4.06 1.56
N ALA A 516 31.83 -3.58 1.45
CA ALA A 516 32.31 -2.86 0.29
C ALA A 516 33.59 -3.48 -0.26
N THR A 517 33.80 -3.38 -1.57
CA THR A 517 35.04 -3.79 -2.23
C THR A 517 35.73 -2.60 -2.88
N THR A 518 37.05 -2.54 -2.77
CA THR A 518 37.85 -1.39 -3.21
C THR A 518 39.11 -1.83 -3.95
N ILE A 519 39.64 -0.99 -4.83
CA ILE A 519 40.93 -1.29 -5.47
C ILE A 519 42.04 -1.09 -4.44
N ASP A 520 43.00 -2.02 -4.39
CA ASP A 520 44.22 -1.90 -3.59
C ASP A 520 45.20 -0.88 -4.22
N PHE A 521 44.91 0.41 -4.04
CA PHE A 521 45.74 1.49 -4.58
C PHE A 521 47.12 1.55 -3.92
N ASP A 522 47.23 1.21 -2.64
CA ASP A 522 48.51 1.15 -1.94
C ASP A 522 49.43 0.15 -2.63
N TRP A 523 48.93 -1.05 -2.93
CA TRP A 523 49.67 -2.04 -3.69
C TRP A 523 50.05 -1.53 -5.10
N LEU A 524 49.14 -0.84 -5.80
CA LEU A 524 49.42 -0.27 -7.12
C LEU A 524 50.53 0.79 -7.07
N VAL A 525 50.52 1.66 -6.07
CA VAL A 525 51.54 2.70 -5.87
C VAL A 525 52.88 2.08 -5.49
N GLU A 526 52.90 1.14 -4.54
CA GLU A 526 54.11 0.43 -4.11
C GLU A 526 54.77 -0.35 -5.25
N ASN A 527 53.98 -0.81 -6.23
CA ASN A 527 54.47 -1.56 -7.40
C ASN A 527 54.62 -0.69 -8.66
N GLY A 528 54.50 0.64 -8.54
CA GLY A 528 54.84 1.59 -9.60
C GLY A 528 53.82 1.71 -10.73
N PHE A 529 52.57 1.30 -10.52
CA PHE A 529 51.49 1.42 -11.51
C PHE A 529 50.80 2.78 -11.48
N SER A 530 50.68 3.42 -10.31
CA SER A 530 50.09 4.74 -10.16
C SER A 530 50.97 5.61 -9.25
N PRO A 531 51.23 6.89 -9.60
CA PRO A 531 51.96 7.78 -8.72
C PRO A 531 51.13 8.31 -7.54
N ASN A 532 49.79 8.28 -7.63
CA ASN A 532 48.86 8.74 -6.59
C ASN A 532 47.75 7.70 -6.33
N GLY A 533 47.25 7.59 -5.10
CA GLY A 533 46.08 6.80 -4.76
C GLY A 533 44.77 7.60 -4.77
N TRP A 534 43.73 6.99 -4.20
CA TRP A 534 42.39 7.58 -4.02
C TRP A 534 42.12 7.93 -2.54
N GLY A 535 43.18 8.15 -1.77
CA GLY A 535 43.11 8.28 -0.31
C GLY A 535 42.75 6.97 0.39
N ASP A 536 42.51 7.06 1.70
CA ASP A 536 42.04 5.94 2.51
C ASP A 536 40.56 5.65 2.21
N GLN A 537 40.31 4.65 1.37
CA GLN A 537 38.96 4.27 0.97
C GLN A 537 38.15 3.68 2.14
N THR A 538 38.80 3.06 3.12
CA THR A 538 38.11 2.56 4.32
C THR A 538 37.56 3.72 5.13
N LEU A 539 38.37 4.76 5.35
CA LEU A 539 37.93 5.98 6.02
C LEU A 539 36.74 6.64 5.31
N VAL A 540 36.75 6.66 3.97
CA VAL A 540 35.63 7.18 3.16
C VAL A 540 34.35 6.40 3.42
N TRP A 541 34.38 5.07 3.29
CA TRP A 541 33.21 4.23 3.53
C TRP A 541 32.68 4.33 4.95
N GLU A 542 33.56 4.25 5.96
CA GLU A 542 33.19 4.39 7.37
C GLU A 542 32.52 5.75 7.63
N THR A 543 33.05 6.82 7.05
CA THR A 543 32.49 8.17 7.21
C THR A 543 31.12 8.31 6.55
N LEU A 544 30.94 7.79 5.34
CA LEU A 544 29.67 7.88 4.61
C LEU A 544 28.57 7.03 5.28
N VAL A 545 28.91 5.84 5.78
CA VAL A 545 27.96 4.99 6.54
C VAL A 545 27.64 5.64 7.90
N ALA A 546 28.61 6.26 8.55
CA ALA A 546 28.37 7.02 9.78
C ALA A 546 27.42 8.21 9.56
N ASP A 547 27.57 8.96 8.46
CA ASP A 547 26.63 10.02 8.08
C ASP A 547 25.22 9.48 7.84
N LEU A 548 25.08 8.39 7.07
CA LEU A 548 23.80 7.73 6.83
C LEU A 548 23.10 7.35 8.14
N ASN A 549 23.83 6.75 9.08
CA ASN A 549 23.29 6.37 10.38
C ASN A 549 22.96 7.59 11.25
N ALA A 550 23.75 8.65 11.20
CA ALA A 550 23.46 9.90 11.90
C ALA A 550 22.16 10.57 11.38
N ARG A 551 21.79 10.30 10.12
CA ARG A 551 20.52 10.72 9.51
C ARG A 551 19.33 9.79 9.80
N GLY A 552 19.50 8.78 10.66
CA GLY A 552 18.43 7.86 11.08
C GLY A 552 18.49 6.46 10.43
N GLY A 553 19.55 6.17 9.67
CA GLY A 553 19.70 4.87 9.00
C GLY A 553 18.67 4.67 7.89
N ILE A 554 18.26 3.41 7.65
CA ILE A 554 17.30 3.05 6.60
C ILE A 554 16.07 2.42 7.27
N ASN A 555 14.91 3.06 7.14
CA ASN A 555 13.64 2.58 7.70
C ASN A 555 13.73 2.22 9.20
N GLY A 556 14.54 2.96 9.97
CA GLY A 556 14.76 2.74 11.41
C GLY A 556 15.87 1.75 11.76
N ARG A 557 16.52 1.11 10.77
CA ARG A 557 17.67 0.21 10.97
C ARG A 557 18.99 0.94 10.79
N THR A 558 19.98 0.61 11.63
CA THR A 558 21.37 1.06 11.49
C THR A 558 22.07 0.26 10.41
N VAL A 559 22.76 0.92 9.49
CA VAL A 559 23.61 0.25 8.50
C VAL A 559 24.95 -0.10 9.12
N VAL A 560 25.32 -1.38 9.10
CA VAL A 560 26.58 -1.91 9.62
C VAL A 560 27.48 -2.25 8.45
N LEU A 561 28.62 -1.57 8.36
CA LEU A 561 29.67 -1.87 7.39
C LEU A 561 30.59 -2.95 7.97
N GLU A 562 30.47 -4.18 7.50
CA GLU A 562 31.25 -5.33 8.01
C GLU A 562 32.72 -5.26 7.59
N ALA A 563 32.98 -4.88 6.34
CA ALA A 563 34.33 -4.70 5.83
C ALA A 563 34.38 -3.79 4.61
N VAL A 564 35.57 -3.24 4.40
CA VAL A 564 36.02 -2.61 3.15
C VAL A 564 37.21 -3.44 2.66
N SER A 565 36.96 -4.37 1.74
CA SER A 565 37.95 -5.36 1.35
C SER A 565 38.67 -4.96 0.05
N PRO A 566 39.99 -4.70 0.11
CA PRO A 566 40.76 -4.34 -1.08
C PRO A 566 41.01 -5.55 -1.97
N PHE A 567 40.97 -5.34 -3.29
CA PHE A 567 41.31 -6.34 -4.31
C PHE A 567 42.28 -5.78 -5.34
N SER A 568 43.02 -6.67 -5.98
CA SER A 568 43.83 -6.32 -7.14
C SER A 568 42.99 -6.41 -8.42
N ALA A 569 42.96 -5.32 -9.18
CA ALA A 569 42.34 -5.29 -10.50
C ALA A 569 43.13 -6.09 -11.55
N ILE A 570 44.35 -6.56 -11.22
CA ILE A 570 45.21 -7.35 -12.11
C ILE A 570 45.21 -8.82 -11.65
N PRO A 571 44.53 -9.72 -12.38
CA PRO A 571 44.44 -11.13 -12.01
C PRO A 571 45.82 -11.78 -11.82
N GLY A 572 45.96 -12.53 -10.73
CA GLY A 572 47.20 -13.23 -10.38
C GLY A 572 48.24 -12.40 -9.63
N PHE A 573 47.97 -11.12 -9.38
CA PHE A 573 48.79 -10.23 -8.54
C PHE A 573 47.95 -9.67 -7.39
N GLY A 574 48.57 -9.35 -6.26
CA GLY A 574 47.87 -8.81 -5.08
C GLY A 574 46.79 -9.75 -4.52
N ILE A 575 45.73 -9.17 -3.95
CA ILE A 575 44.60 -9.89 -3.36
C ILE A 575 43.61 -10.27 -4.47
N GLY A 576 43.22 -11.56 -4.54
CA GLY A 576 42.33 -12.06 -5.58
C GLY A 576 40.86 -11.67 -5.35
N ALA A 577 40.17 -11.28 -6.42
CA ALA A 577 38.74 -10.95 -6.37
C ALA A 577 37.86 -12.12 -5.90
N ASP A 578 38.15 -13.35 -6.31
CA ASP A 578 37.40 -14.54 -5.87
C ASP A 578 37.50 -14.75 -4.35
N SER A 579 38.67 -14.52 -3.75
CA SER A 579 38.83 -14.61 -2.29
C SER A 579 38.08 -13.50 -1.57
N VAL A 580 38.08 -12.29 -2.12
CA VAL A 580 37.34 -11.15 -1.55
C VAL A 580 35.84 -11.40 -1.64
N CYS A 581 35.34 -11.94 -2.75
CA CYS A 581 33.92 -12.32 -2.87
C CYS A 581 33.48 -13.27 -1.75
N LEU A 582 34.24 -14.34 -1.52
CA LEU A 582 33.93 -15.33 -0.48
C LEU A 582 33.91 -14.68 0.91
N GLU A 583 34.84 -13.77 1.19
CA GLU A 583 34.88 -13.03 2.44
C GLU A 583 33.64 -12.15 2.62
N VAL A 584 33.39 -11.22 1.69
CA VAL A 584 32.40 -10.15 1.87
C VAL A 584 30.95 -10.61 1.73
N ALA A 585 30.70 -11.63 0.90
CA ALA A 585 29.36 -12.14 0.62
C ALA A 585 29.08 -13.48 1.31
N GLY A 586 30.09 -14.36 1.39
CA GLY A 586 29.94 -15.69 1.98
C GLY A 586 30.17 -15.71 3.49
N ASP A 587 31.36 -15.34 3.94
CA ASP A 587 31.79 -15.48 5.34
C ASP A 587 31.13 -14.43 6.26
N MET A 588 30.96 -13.21 5.78
CA MET A 588 30.32 -12.11 6.53
C MET A 588 28.78 -12.16 6.47
N GLU A 589 28.20 -12.96 5.59
CA GLU A 589 26.75 -13.10 5.44
C GLU A 589 26.01 -11.74 5.28
N THR A 590 26.58 -10.83 4.48
CA THR A 590 26.00 -9.49 4.26
C THR A 590 24.73 -9.53 3.41
N PHE A 591 23.88 -8.50 3.58
CA PHE A 591 22.69 -8.30 2.76
C PHE A 591 23.04 -7.78 1.37
N ALA A 592 24.03 -6.87 1.29
CA ALA A 592 24.49 -6.30 0.04
C ALA A 592 26.00 -6.03 0.05
N VAL A 593 26.63 -6.18 -1.12
CA VAL A 593 28.00 -5.75 -1.38
C VAL A 593 27.97 -4.54 -2.31
N LEU A 594 28.72 -3.49 -1.94
CA LEU A 594 28.81 -2.25 -2.71
C LEU A 594 30.18 -2.11 -3.39
N GLY A 595 30.18 -1.72 -4.66
CA GLY A 595 31.37 -1.53 -5.49
C GLY A 595 31.56 -2.63 -6.53
N GLY A 596 31.75 -3.87 -6.07
CA GLY A 596 32.17 -4.98 -6.91
C GLY A 596 33.63 -4.89 -7.37
N PHE A 597 33.98 -5.71 -8.34
CA PHE A 597 35.30 -5.80 -8.95
C PHE A 597 35.35 -5.06 -10.28
N LEU A 598 36.50 -4.47 -10.60
CA LEU A 598 36.72 -3.64 -11.78
C LEU A 598 37.86 -4.18 -12.65
N GLY A 599 37.86 -3.79 -13.93
CA GLY A 599 38.88 -4.19 -14.89
C GLY A 599 38.85 -5.70 -15.18
N PRO A 600 40.01 -6.33 -15.43
CA PRO A 600 40.05 -7.77 -15.70
C PRO A 600 39.52 -8.67 -14.57
N ALA A 601 39.38 -8.14 -13.35
CA ALA A 601 38.78 -8.84 -12.22
C ALA A 601 37.23 -8.86 -12.25
N GLU A 602 36.57 -8.11 -13.14
CA GLU A 602 35.10 -8.01 -13.22
C GLU A 602 34.39 -9.36 -13.39
N ILE A 603 35.06 -10.37 -13.94
CA ILE A 603 34.47 -11.71 -14.12
C ILE A 603 34.07 -12.35 -12.79
N SER A 604 34.77 -11.99 -11.71
CA SER A 604 34.49 -12.46 -10.36
C SER A 604 33.24 -11.83 -9.75
N ASN A 605 32.64 -10.80 -10.37
CA ASN A 605 31.41 -10.18 -9.84
C ASN A 605 30.26 -11.19 -9.74
N ILE A 606 30.15 -12.14 -10.68
CA ILE A 606 29.12 -13.18 -10.69
C ILE A 606 29.10 -13.99 -9.39
N CYS A 607 30.26 -14.12 -8.73
CA CYS A 607 30.35 -14.81 -7.44
C CYS A 607 29.40 -14.20 -6.39
N ILE A 608 29.21 -12.88 -6.37
CA ILE A 608 28.42 -12.17 -5.35
C ILE A 608 26.91 -12.43 -5.51
N PRO A 609 26.23 -12.03 -6.61
CA PRO A 609 24.79 -12.27 -6.76
C PRO A 609 24.43 -13.66 -7.31
N GLY A 610 25.41 -14.43 -7.76
CA GLY A 610 25.24 -15.80 -8.25
C GLY A 610 25.53 -16.85 -7.19
N GLN A 611 26.82 -17.08 -6.89
CA GLN A 611 27.22 -18.17 -6.01
C GLN A 611 26.89 -17.91 -4.53
N GLN A 612 27.07 -16.67 -4.08
CA GLN A 612 26.79 -16.29 -2.70
C GLN A 612 25.35 -15.82 -2.50
N GLU A 613 24.59 -15.58 -3.58
CA GLU A 613 23.24 -15.02 -3.51
C GLU A 613 23.19 -13.77 -2.60
N THR A 614 24.00 -12.76 -2.90
CA THR A 614 24.03 -11.47 -2.19
C THR A 614 23.79 -10.32 -3.17
N ILE A 615 23.02 -9.30 -2.78
CA ILE A 615 22.79 -8.13 -3.63
C ILE A 615 24.13 -7.47 -3.99
N LEU A 616 24.28 -7.07 -5.25
CA LEU A 616 25.44 -6.29 -5.72
C LEU A 616 24.98 -4.94 -6.27
N ILE A 617 25.52 -3.85 -5.72
CA ILE A 617 25.44 -2.52 -6.33
C ILE A 617 26.83 -2.10 -6.79
N GLY A 618 26.98 -1.88 -8.09
CA GLY A 618 28.25 -1.69 -8.74
C GLY A 618 28.64 -2.89 -9.60
N GLY A 619 29.89 -2.91 -10.06
CA GLY A 619 30.31 -3.81 -11.13
C GLY A 619 29.57 -3.57 -12.45
N ARG A 620 30.11 -4.09 -13.54
CA ARG A 620 29.47 -3.96 -14.87
C ARG A 620 28.57 -5.13 -15.16
N THR A 621 27.32 -4.84 -15.50
CA THR A 621 26.33 -5.83 -15.90
C THR A 621 26.44 -6.11 -17.40
N THR A 622 26.14 -7.36 -17.79
CA THR A 622 25.91 -7.75 -19.19
C THR A 622 24.81 -8.79 -19.20
N THR A 623 24.13 -8.95 -20.33
CA THR A 623 23.08 -9.99 -20.48
C THR A 623 23.60 -11.38 -20.09
N GLU A 624 24.83 -11.72 -20.46
CA GLU A 624 25.47 -13.00 -20.12
C GLU A 624 25.73 -13.15 -18.61
N ARG A 625 26.15 -12.08 -17.94
CA ARG A 625 26.39 -12.08 -16.48
C ARG A 625 25.09 -12.17 -15.70
N LEU A 626 24.08 -11.41 -16.10
CA LEU A 626 22.75 -11.40 -15.48
C LEU A 626 22.05 -12.76 -15.60
N ALA A 627 22.26 -13.49 -16.69
CA ALA A 627 21.72 -14.83 -16.89
C ALA A 627 22.32 -15.88 -15.92
N GLN A 628 23.39 -15.56 -15.20
CA GLN A 628 24.09 -16.48 -14.29
C GLN A 628 23.78 -16.23 -12.81
N VAL A 629 22.90 -15.27 -12.50
CA VAL A 629 22.69 -14.78 -11.12
C VAL A 629 21.20 -14.77 -10.79
N THR A 630 20.89 -14.89 -9.50
CA THR A 630 19.51 -14.88 -8.99
C THR A 630 19.27 -13.70 -8.06
N ALA A 631 20.27 -13.27 -7.29
CA ALA A 631 20.15 -12.10 -6.44
C ALA A 631 20.16 -10.79 -7.27
N PRO A 632 19.54 -9.71 -6.77
CA PRO A 632 19.55 -8.43 -7.46
C PRO A 632 20.98 -7.90 -7.71
N TRP A 633 21.24 -7.45 -8.94
CA TRP A 633 22.50 -6.82 -9.34
C TRP A 633 22.18 -5.56 -10.13
N TYR A 634 22.57 -4.40 -9.57
CA TYR A 634 22.37 -3.11 -10.21
C TYR A 634 23.69 -2.37 -10.44
N GLU A 635 23.84 -1.78 -11.62
CA GLU A 635 24.96 -0.95 -12.02
C GLU A 635 24.63 0.53 -11.80
N ASN A 636 25.57 1.29 -11.22
CA ASN A 636 25.37 2.71 -11.00
C ASN A 636 25.47 3.56 -12.27
N GLY A 637 26.28 3.11 -13.23
CA GLY A 637 26.48 3.77 -14.52
C GLY A 637 25.50 3.30 -15.57
N MET A 638 25.69 3.75 -16.81
CA MET A 638 24.92 3.32 -17.97
C MET A 638 25.53 2.03 -18.54
N GLY A 639 24.72 0.98 -18.70
CA GLY A 639 25.13 -0.30 -19.24
C GLY A 639 25.63 -0.19 -20.68
N LYS A 640 26.52 -1.10 -21.10
CA LYS A 640 27.24 -0.98 -22.38
C LYS A 640 26.32 -0.95 -23.59
N GLU A 641 25.30 -1.79 -23.60
CA GLU A 641 24.34 -1.89 -24.70
C GLU A 641 23.47 -0.63 -24.78
N ARG A 642 22.92 -0.16 -23.64
CA ARG A 642 22.17 1.11 -23.57
C ARG A 642 23.01 2.32 -23.95
N ARG A 643 24.30 2.31 -23.57
CA ARG A 643 25.25 3.37 -23.92
C ARG A 643 25.41 3.54 -25.42
N MET A 644 25.48 2.46 -26.19
CA MET A 644 25.55 2.54 -27.66
C MET A 644 24.27 3.16 -28.23
N ASP A 645 23.11 2.80 -27.70
CA ASP A 645 21.83 3.35 -28.13
C ASP A 645 21.70 4.85 -27.84
N ALA A 646 21.96 5.25 -26.60
CA ALA A 646 21.98 6.66 -26.21
C ALA A 646 22.96 7.47 -27.09
N TYR A 647 24.15 6.94 -27.33
CA TYR A 647 25.17 7.61 -28.14
C TYR A 647 24.75 7.83 -29.59
N LEU A 648 24.29 6.77 -30.27
CA LEU A 648 23.86 6.86 -31.67
C LEU A 648 22.61 7.74 -31.81
N SER A 649 21.69 7.65 -30.85
CA SER A 649 20.51 8.51 -30.79
C SER A 649 20.90 9.98 -30.65
N LEU A 650 21.87 10.30 -29.79
CA LEU A 650 22.37 11.67 -29.65
C LEU A 650 23.07 12.16 -30.92
N LEU A 651 23.88 11.32 -31.57
CA LEU A 651 24.50 11.68 -32.85
C LEU A 651 23.44 12.00 -33.92
N GLN A 652 22.40 11.16 -34.03
CA GLN A 652 21.31 11.36 -34.99
C GLN A 652 20.49 12.61 -34.68
N GLN A 653 20.12 12.83 -33.41
CA GLN A 653 19.33 13.99 -32.99
C GLN A 653 20.05 15.32 -33.24
N ASN A 654 21.38 15.32 -33.17
CA ASN A 654 22.21 16.48 -33.44
C ASN A 654 22.72 16.56 -34.90
N GLY A 655 22.24 15.68 -35.78
CA GLY A 655 22.52 15.71 -37.22
C GLY A 655 23.91 15.23 -37.63
N TYR A 656 24.68 14.60 -36.73
CA TYR A 656 26.03 14.10 -37.02
C TYR A 656 26.04 12.85 -37.91
N LEU A 657 24.90 12.17 -38.06
CA LEU A 657 24.74 11.02 -38.96
C LEU A 657 24.07 11.38 -40.30
N ASP A 658 23.66 12.65 -40.48
CA ASP A 658 22.86 13.06 -41.64
C ASP A 658 23.70 13.00 -42.94
N GLY A 659 23.34 12.05 -43.81
CA GLY A 659 24.03 11.85 -45.09
C GLY A 659 25.35 11.09 -44.99
N GLU A 660 25.70 10.60 -43.80
CA GLU A 660 26.89 9.79 -43.58
C GLU A 660 26.76 8.38 -44.18
N LYS A 661 27.87 7.88 -44.72
CA LYS A 661 28.08 6.48 -45.07
C LYS A 661 28.96 5.86 -44.01
N VAL A 662 28.39 4.99 -43.20
CA VAL A 662 29.03 4.52 -41.96
C VAL A 662 29.74 3.19 -42.19
N ALA A 663 31.01 3.13 -41.79
CA ALA A 663 31.69 1.88 -41.48
C ALA A 663 31.53 1.59 -39.99
N VAL A 664 30.92 0.45 -39.62
CA VAL A 664 30.85 0.00 -38.23
C VAL A 664 31.99 -0.97 -37.99
N VAL A 665 32.85 -0.65 -37.04
CA VAL A 665 34.03 -1.44 -36.71
C VAL A 665 34.01 -1.79 -35.22
N GLY A 666 34.13 -3.08 -34.89
CA GLY A 666 34.19 -3.56 -33.50
C GLY A 666 35.35 -4.54 -33.28
N ALA A 667 35.42 -5.04 -32.05
CA ALA A 667 36.32 -6.13 -31.65
C ALA A 667 35.50 -7.28 -31.03
N GLU A 668 36.06 -8.50 -31.05
CA GLU A 668 35.37 -9.70 -30.57
C GLU A 668 34.87 -9.55 -29.12
N GLU A 669 35.66 -8.92 -28.24
CA GLU A 669 35.25 -8.70 -26.85
C GLU A 669 34.09 -7.69 -26.67
N SER A 670 33.73 -6.95 -27.73
CA SER A 670 32.64 -5.98 -27.75
C SER A 670 31.57 -6.34 -28.79
N ARG A 671 31.48 -7.62 -29.19
CA ARG A 671 30.54 -8.12 -30.20
C ARG A 671 29.09 -7.71 -29.94
N ALA A 672 28.61 -7.84 -28.70
CA ALA A 672 27.23 -7.49 -28.34
C ALA A 672 26.92 -6.01 -28.63
N THR A 673 27.81 -5.11 -28.20
CA THR A 673 27.69 -3.67 -28.45
C THR A 673 27.77 -3.33 -29.94
N TYR A 674 28.64 -4.04 -30.69
CA TYR A 674 28.74 -3.92 -32.14
C TYR A 674 27.43 -4.31 -32.86
N GLU A 675 26.81 -5.43 -32.46
CA GLU A 675 25.55 -5.90 -33.03
C GLU A 675 24.40 -4.92 -32.74
N VAL A 676 24.30 -4.43 -31.49
CA VAL A 676 23.34 -3.40 -31.09
C VAL A 676 23.51 -2.13 -31.93
N GLY A 677 24.74 -1.64 -32.11
CA GLY A 677 25.01 -0.45 -32.92
C GLY A 677 24.56 -0.59 -34.38
N ILE A 678 24.72 -1.77 -34.98
CA ILE A 678 24.25 -2.06 -36.34
C ILE A 678 22.73 -2.02 -36.44
N GLU A 679 22.04 -2.64 -35.49
CA GLU A 679 20.58 -2.67 -35.47
C GLU A 679 19.98 -1.26 -35.36
N ILE A 680 20.58 -0.43 -34.51
CA ILE A 680 20.15 0.95 -34.26
C ILE A 680 20.41 1.84 -35.48
N LEU A 681 21.61 1.78 -36.07
CA LEU A 681 21.91 2.53 -37.29
C LEU A 681 20.96 2.13 -38.44
N LYS A 682 20.62 0.84 -38.57
CA LYS A 682 19.64 0.36 -39.55
C LYS A 682 18.24 0.89 -39.27
N SER A 683 17.82 0.94 -38.01
CA SER A 683 16.49 1.45 -37.63
C SER A 683 16.36 2.95 -37.88
N MET A 684 17.45 3.70 -37.74
CA MET A 684 17.55 5.14 -38.06
C MET A 684 17.62 5.42 -39.58
N GLY A 685 17.82 4.39 -40.40
CA GLY A 685 17.95 4.53 -41.86
C GLY A 685 19.33 5.02 -42.32
N VAL A 686 20.36 4.91 -41.48
CA VAL A 686 21.75 5.28 -41.82
C VAL A 686 22.35 4.25 -42.78
N GLU A 687 23.06 4.71 -43.82
CA GLU A 687 23.67 3.84 -44.82
C GLU A 687 24.94 3.17 -44.28
N ILE A 688 24.85 1.92 -43.83
CA ILE A 688 26.01 1.11 -43.44
C ILE A 688 26.67 0.52 -44.69
N VAL A 689 27.88 0.99 -45.01
CA VAL A 689 28.64 0.58 -46.21
C VAL A 689 29.73 -0.45 -45.93
N LEU A 690 30.08 -0.63 -44.66
CA LEU A 690 31.06 -1.62 -44.22
C LEU A 690 30.75 -2.08 -42.79
N GLU A 691 30.72 -3.40 -42.60
CA GLU A 691 30.61 -4.07 -41.30
C GLU A 691 31.90 -4.89 -41.09
N ALA A 692 32.60 -4.69 -39.97
CA ALA A 692 33.81 -5.43 -39.65
C ALA A 692 34.01 -5.61 -38.13
N ILE A 693 34.44 -6.81 -37.75
CA ILE A 693 34.85 -7.13 -36.38
C ILE A 693 36.27 -7.71 -36.40
N SER A 694 37.11 -7.25 -35.48
CA SER A 694 38.48 -7.74 -35.29
C SER A 694 38.49 -8.91 -34.31
N ASP A 695 39.19 -9.99 -34.67
CA ASP A 695 39.52 -11.13 -33.80
C ASP A 695 40.91 -11.01 -33.16
N VAL A 696 41.64 -9.92 -33.46
CA VAL A 696 42.93 -9.62 -32.85
C VAL A 696 42.76 -9.15 -31.42
N GLY A 697 43.56 -9.68 -30.49
CA GLY A 697 43.52 -9.31 -29.09
C GLY A 697 43.94 -7.85 -28.86
N VAL A 698 43.20 -7.14 -28.00
CA VAL A 698 43.51 -5.75 -27.66
C VAL A 698 44.90 -5.62 -27.05
N GLY A 699 45.67 -4.67 -27.56
CA GLY A 699 47.04 -4.39 -27.11
C GLY A 699 48.10 -5.15 -27.90
N GLU A 700 47.74 -6.09 -28.78
CA GLU A 700 48.65 -6.73 -29.74
C GLU A 700 48.97 -5.75 -30.88
N THR A 701 49.66 -4.66 -30.56
CA THR A 701 49.80 -3.47 -31.43
C THR A 701 50.25 -3.82 -32.86
N GLU A 702 51.22 -4.72 -33.03
CA GLU A 702 51.69 -5.13 -34.37
C GLU A 702 50.62 -5.89 -35.17
N ALA A 703 49.83 -6.74 -34.53
CA ALA A 703 48.76 -7.49 -35.17
C ALA A 703 47.54 -6.61 -35.47
N GLU A 704 47.18 -5.72 -34.53
CA GLU A 704 46.16 -4.71 -34.70
C GLU A 704 46.48 -3.80 -35.90
N ASP A 705 47.73 -3.36 -35.98
CA ASP A 705 48.23 -2.50 -37.06
C ASP A 705 48.18 -3.21 -38.42
N ALA A 706 48.58 -4.49 -38.48
CA ALA A 706 48.51 -5.29 -39.70
C ALA A 706 47.06 -5.53 -40.17
N TRP A 707 46.14 -5.69 -39.22
CA TRP A 707 44.70 -5.77 -39.50
C TRP A 707 44.19 -4.43 -40.06
N TRP A 708 44.60 -3.32 -39.47
CA TRP A 708 44.22 -1.98 -39.91
C TRP A 708 44.80 -1.55 -41.26
N ASP A 709 45.97 -2.06 -41.66
CA ASP A 709 46.50 -1.84 -43.02
C ASP A 709 45.53 -2.37 -44.10
N VAL A 710 44.88 -3.50 -43.85
CA VAL A 710 43.85 -4.06 -44.75
C VAL A 710 42.52 -3.32 -44.60
N MET A 711 42.14 -3.01 -43.35
CA MET A 711 40.87 -2.33 -43.09
C MET A 711 40.83 -0.90 -43.59
N GLY A 712 41.93 -0.16 -43.55
CA GLY A 712 42.01 1.19 -44.12
C GLY A 712 41.68 1.21 -45.61
N GLU A 713 42.15 0.21 -46.37
CA GLU A 713 41.79 0.04 -47.78
C GLU A 713 40.31 -0.32 -47.96
N ARG A 714 39.75 -1.16 -47.09
CA ARG A 714 38.32 -1.53 -47.14
C ARG A 714 37.41 -0.35 -46.81
N VAL A 715 37.74 0.44 -45.80
CA VAL A 715 37.02 1.68 -45.45
C VAL A 715 37.04 2.63 -46.64
N ARG A 716 38.22 2.88 -47.24
CA ARG A 716 38.33 3.72 -48.44
C ARG A 716 37.50 3.18 -49.61
N ALA A 717 37.58 1.88 -49.90
CA ALA A 717 36.89 1.27 -51.02
C ALA A 717 35.37 1.25 -50.84
N SER A 718 34.88 1.18 -49.59
CA SER A 718 33.44 1.25 -49.28
C SER A 718 32.84 2.64 -49.52
N GLY A 719 33.69 3.69 -49.54
CA GLY A 719 33.23 5.08 -49.61
C GLY A 719 32.61 5.58 -48.31
N ALA A 720 32.99 4.98 -47.18
CA ALA A 720 32.59 5.45 -45.86
C ALA A 720 33.10 6.88 -45.61
N THR A 721 32.24 7.71 -45.04
CA THR A 721 32.53 9.09 -44.61
C THR A 721 32.62 9.20 -43.09
N ALA A 722 32.15 8.19 -42.36
CA ALA A 722 32.30 8.07 -40.91
C ALA A 722 32.64 6.64 -40.48
N VAL A 723 33.31 6.51 -39.34
CA VAL A 723 33.60 5.23 -38.69
C VAL A 723 33.02 5.24 -37.27
N VAL A 724 32.08 4.34 -37.01
CA VAL A 724 31.56 4.06 -35.67
C VAL A 724 32.39 2.95 -35.06
N PHE A 725 33.06 3.23 -33.94
CA PHE A 725 33.83 2.24 -33.20
C PHE A 725 33.00 1.67 -32.06
N ALA A 726 32.81 0.37 -32.07
CA ALA A 726 32.21 -0.44 -31.01
C ALA A 726 33.30 -1.30 -30.35
N GLY A 727 34.42 -0.67 -29.96
CA GLY A 727 35.62 -1.32 -29.44
C GLY A 727 36.81 -1.26 -30.39
N GLY A 728 38.01 -1.50 -29.84
CA GLY A 728 39.26 -1.42 -30.60
C GLY A 728 39.67 0.00 -31.04
N ASP A 729 39.10 1.04 -30.41
CA ASP A 729 39.20 2.44 -30.88
C ASP A 729 40.66 2.90 -31.05
N ARG A 730 41.55 2.58 -30.10
CA ARG A 730 42.97 2.97 -30.16
C ARG A 730 43.68 2.42 -31.40
N ALA A 731 43.40 1.18 -31.79
CA ALA A 731 43.91 0.62 -33.03
C ALA A 731 43.27 1.31 -34.24
N GLY A 732 41.98 1.59 -34.15
CA GLY A 732 41.21 2.36 -35.13
C GLY A 732 41.80 3.71 -35.45
N PHE A 733 42.07 4.54 -34.44
CA PHE A 733 42.62 5.87 -34.61
C PHE A 733 43.98 5.83 -35.34
N ARG A 734 44.89 4.93 -34.91
CA ARG A 734 46.18 4.72 -35.60
C ARG A 734 45.98 4.28 -37.04
N GLY A 735 45.07 3.33 -37.27
CA GLY A 735 44.79 2.75 -38.58
C GLY A 735 44.22 3.76 -39.56
N VAL A 736 43.20 4.51 -39.15
CA VAL A 736 42.58 5.57 -39.95
C VAL A 736 43.61 6.65 -40.30
N HIS A 737 44.37 7.13 -39.30
CA HIS A 737 45.38 8.17 -39.49
C HIS A 737 46.51 7.69 -40.43
N ARG A 738 47.04 6.48 -40.21
CA ARG A 738 48.10 5.90 -41.06
C ARG A 738 47.64 5.71 -42.51
N ALA A 739 46.39 5.32 -42.70
CA ALA A 739 45.79 5.22 -44.03
C ALA A 739 45.48 6.60 -44.65
N GLY A 740 45.57 7.70 -43.90
CA GLY A 740 45.23 9.04 -44.40
C GLY A 740 43.77 9.13 -44.85
N LEU A 741 42.87 8.49 -44.09
CA LEU A 741 41.43 8.55 -44.34
C LEU A 741 40.86 9.84 -43.74
N ASP A 742 40.06 10.54 -44.54
CA ASP A 742 39.31 11.72 -44.12
C ASP A 742 37.87 11.28 -43.81
N VAL A 743 37.65 10.87 -42.56
CA VAL A 743 36.37 10.32 -42.08
C VAL A 743 36.08 10.86 -40.69
N HIS A 744 34.80 11.04 -40.37
CA HIS A 744 34.38 11.35 -39.01
C HIS A 744 34.60 10.15 -38.09
N LEU A 745 35.11 10.40 -36.88
CA LEU A 745 35.41 9.37 -35.89
C LEU A 745 34.33 9.39 -34.81
N PHE A 746 33.61 8.28 -34.68
CA PHE A 746 32.54 8.10 -33.70
C PHE A 746 32.84 6.94 -32.74
N PRO A 747 33.77 7.12 -31.78
CA PRO A 747 34.02 6.13 -30.75
C PRO A 747 32.94 6.16 -29.66
N TYR A 748 32.30 5.01 -29.42
CA TYR A 748 31.23 4.91 -28.42
C TYR A 748 31.73 5.12 -26.97
N ASN A 749 33.00 4.79 -26.70
CA ASN A 749 33.60 4.92 -25.39
C ASN A 749 34.61 6.08 -25.36
N ASN A 750 34.47 6.95 -24.36
CA ASN A 750 35.33 8.12 -24.18
C ASN A 750 36.66 7.81 -23.47
N GLU A 751 36.81 6.66 -22.81
CA GLU A 751 38.05 6.28 -22.10
C GLU A 751 39.29 6.29 -23.02
N SER A 752 39.11 5.90 -24.30
CA SER A 752 40.16 5.91 -25.31
C SER A 752 40.63 7.32 -25.67
N LEU A 753 39.83 8.36 -25.38
CA LEU A 753 40.10 9.78 -25.68
C LEU A 753 40.55 10.55 -24.43
N THR A 754 40.04 10.23 -23.24
CA THR A 754 40.44 10.89 -21.98
C THR A 754 41.83 10.46 -21.49
N SER A 755 42.31 9.29 -21.92
CA SER A 755 43.66 8.80 -21.63
C SER A 755 44.27 8.19 -22.87
N LEU A 756 44.92 9.02 -23.70
CA LEU A 756 45.64 8.55 -24.87
C LEU A 756 46.81 7.63 -24.46
N SER A 757 46.97 6.52 -25.18
CA SER A 757 48.15 5.66 -25.02
C SER A 757 49.38 6.29 -25.67
N THR A 758 50.59 5.84 -25.33
CA THR A 758 51.84 6.31 -25.97
C THR A 758 51.88 6.15 -27.50
N ASN A 759 50.99 5.33 -28.06
CA ASN A 759 50.94 5.01 -29.49
C ASN A 759 49.81 5.76 -30.23
N VAL A 760 49.03 6.60 -29.55
CA VAL A 760 47.97 7.44 -30.14
C VAL A 760 48.27 8.88 -29.76
N THR A 761 48.45 9.76 -30.75
CA THR A 761 48.70 11.19 -30.51
C THR A 761 47.41 11.99 -30.62
N ALA A 762 47.38 13.21 -30.06
CA ALA A 762 46.23 14.12 -30.15
C ALA A 762 45.79 14.33 -31.61
N GLU A 763 46.73 14.62 -32.52
CA GLU A 763 46.51 14.73 -33.97
C GLU A 763 45.70 13.57 -34.58
N MET A 764 45.85 12.33 -34.08
CA MET A 764 45.15 11.15 -34.64
C MET A 764 43.66 11.11 -34.31
N VAL A 765 43.22 11.87 -33.31
CA VAL A 765 41.87 11.80 -32.75
C VAL A 765 41.14 13.13 -32.72
N VAL A 766 41.75 14.22 -33.22
CA VAL A 766 41.11 15.53 -33.33
C VAL A 766 39.79 15.42 -34.10
N GLY A 767 38.73 15.99 -33.52
CA GLY A 767 37.39 15.95 -34.11
C GLY A 767 36.62 14.66 -33.84
N ALA A 768 37.19 13.69 -33.12
CA ALA A 768 36.42 12.51 -32.69
C ALA A 768 35.30 12.92 -31.73
N ILE A 769 34.06 12.53 -32.04
CA ILE A 769 32.89 12.82 -31.23
C ILE A 769 32.51 11.58 -30.44
N THR A 770 32.37 11.69 -29.13
CA THR A 770 32.03 10.56 -28.23
C THR A 770 30.92 10.95 -27.27
N MET A 771 30.36 9.96 -26.56
CA MET A 771 29.42 10.20 -25.47
C MET A 771 30.14 10.39 -24.14
N THR A 772 29.82 11.46 -23.44
CA THR A 772 30.28 11.74 -22.08
C THR A 772 29.08 11.98 -21.16
N GLY A 773 29.35 12.05 -19.86
CA GLY A 773 28.43 12.64 -18.88
C GLY A 773 28.98 13.97 -18.38
N LEU A 774 28.65 14.30 -17.14
CA LEU A 774 29.29 15.40 -16.41
C LEU A 774 30.82 15.19 -16.32
N THR A 775 31.60 16.27 -16.40
CA THR A 775 33.03 16.24 -16.06
C THR A 775 33.22 16.00 -14.57
N GLU A 776 34.41 15.60 -14.13
CA GLU A 776 34.66 15.41 -12.69
C GLU A 776 34.45 16.70 -11.89
N GLN A 777 34.79 17.86 -12.46
CA GLN A 777 34.54 19.15 -11.84
C GLN A 777 33.04 19.45 -11.77
N GLU A 778 32.28 19.22 -12.84
CA GLU A 778 30.83 19.41 -12.82
C GLU A 778 30.14 18.46 -11.84
N GLN A 779 30.61 17.20 -11.73
CA GLN A 779 30.15 16.25 -10.71
C GLN A 779 30.45 16.78 -9.30
N PHE A 780 31.69 17.20 -9.06
CA PHE A 780 32.10 17.77 -7.77
C PHE A 780 31.24 18.96 -7.39
N ASP A 781 30.94 19.85 -8.35
CA ASP A 781 30.16 21.07 -8.11
C ASP A 781 28.64 20.81 -7.97
N GLN A 782 28.15 19.58 -8.19
CA GLN A 782 26.73 19.27 -7.98
C GLN A 782 26.34 19.53 -6.52
N PRO A 783 25.21 20.24 -6.27
CA PRO A 783 24.73 20.48 -4.91
C PRO A 783 24.55 19.19 -4.11
N GLU A 784 24.01 18.14 -4.74
CA GLU A 784 23.82 16.85 -4.09
C GLU A 784 25.14 16.19 -3.67
N VAL A 785 26.18 16.30 -4.50
CA VAL A 785 27.53 15.80 -4.17
C VAL A 785 28.14 16.58 -3.01
N GLN A 786 28.02 17.91 -3.04
CA GLN A 786 28.53 18.75 -1.97
C GLN A 786 27.83 18.46 -0.65
N GLU A 787 26.50 18.42 -0.64
CA GLU A 787 25.69 18.27 0.56
C GLU A 787 25.71 16.85 1.13
N ARG A 788 25.70 15.82 0.27
CA ARG A 788 25.56 14.41 0.70
C ARG A 788 26.88 13.65 0.76
N CYS A 789 27.92 14.12 0.09
CA CYS A 789 29.18 13.38 -0.01
C CYS A 789 30.37 14.18 0.53
N ILE A 790 30.68 15.34 -0.05
CA ILE A 790 31.91 16.10 0.25
C ILE A 790 31.84 16.77 1.62
N ALA A 791 30.78 17.52 1.92
CA ALA A 791 30.67 18.27 3.17
C ALA A 791 30.60 17.37 4.41
N PRO A 792 29.84 16.26 4.43
CA PRO A 792 29.86 15.31 5.55
C PRO A 792 31.26 14.73 5.78
N PHE A 793 31.95 14.33 4.71
CA PHE A 793 33.30 13.79 4.81
C PHE A 793 34.30 14.83 5.35
N ALA A 794 34.27 16.05 4.80
CA ALA A 794 35.14 17.14 5.23
C ALA A 794 34.91 17.54 6.70
N ALA A 795 33.64 17.52 7.14
CA ALA A 795 33.29 17.84 8.52
C ALA A 795 33.79 16.79 9.52
N ALA A 796 33.73 15.50 9.15
CA ALA A 796 34.25 14.41 9.97
C ALA A 796 35.78 14.35 9.96
N ASN A 797 36.42 14.78 8.86
CA ASN A 797 37.85 14.65 8.62
C ASN A 797 38.51 16.00 8.28
N PRO A 798 38.56 16.97 9.21
CA PRO A 798 39.02 18.33 8.93
C PRO A 798 40.52 18.44 8.59
N ASP A 799 41.30 17.39 8.89
CA ASP A 799 42.74 17.33 8.60
C ASP A 799 43.02 16.76 7.19
N VAL A 800 42.01 16.27 6.46
CA VAL A 800 42.14 15.73 5.11
C VAL A 800 41.96 16.82 4.07
N GLU A 801 42.99 17.04 3.26
CA GLU A 801 42.89 17.93 2.09
C GLU A 801 42.23 17.19 0.92
N ILE A 802 40.94 17.45 0.71
CA ILE A 802 40.16 16.75 -0.34
C ILE A 802 40.66 17.11 -1.75
N GLY A 803 41.13 18.34 -1.98
CA GLY A 803 41.49 18.84 -3.30
C GLY A 803 40.27 19.14 -4.19
N MET A 804 40.53 19.64 -5.41
CA MET A 804 39.51 19.84 -6.45
C MET A 804 39.98 19.19 -7.76
N PRO A 805 39.06 18.65 -8.58
CA PRO A 805 39.40 18.02 -9.86
C PRO A 805 40.29 18.89 -10.77
N ASP A 806 39.86 20.11 -11.08
CA ASP A 806 40.53 20.95 -12.08
C ASP A 806 41.84 21.61 -11.60
N THR A 807 42.05 21.65 -10.28
CA THR A 807 43.27 22.24 -9.68
C THR A 807 44.16 21.20 -9.03
N HIS A 808 43.98 19.93 -9.37
CA HIS A 808 44.76 18.85 -8.78
C HIS A 808 46.26 18.99 -9.10
N VAL A 809 47.09 18.64 -8.12
CA VAL A 809 48.54 18.63 -8.24
C VAL A 809 49.05 17.21 -8.12
N ASP A 810 49.93 16.79 -9.05
CA ASP A 810 50.58 15.49 -9.01
C ASP A 810 51.30 15.24 -7.68
N GLY A 811 51.19 14.01 -7.15
CA GLY A 811 51.69 13.63 -5.83
C GLY A 811 50.72 13.89 -4.67
N ILE A 812 49.55 14.50 -4.91
CA ILE A 812 48.47 14.62 -3.92
C ILE A 812 47.46 13.49 -4.15
N GLU A 813 46.87 12.99 -3.07
CA GLU A 813 45.84 11.94 -3.10
C GLU A 813 44.52 12.45 -3.69
N LYS A 814 43.81 11.61 -4.45
CA LYS A 814 42.58 11.98 -5.15
C LYS A 814 41.31 11.68 -4.34
N TRP A 815 41.23 12.23 -3.12
CA TRP A 815 40.14 11.95 -2.18
C TRP A 815 38.74 12.18 -2.76
N TRP A 816 38.53 13.25 -3.53
CA TRP A 816 37.23 13.57 -4.12
C TRP A 816 36.69 12.41 -4.98
N ARG A 817 37.56 11.69 -5.71
CA ARG A 817 37.14 10.61 -6.60
C ARG A 817 36.63 9.40 -5.81
N SER A 818 37.30 9.05 -4.72
CA SER A 818 36.84 8.02 -3.77
C SER A 818 35.51 8.40 -3.13
N ILE A 819 35.41 9.61 -2.59
CA ILE A 819 34.22 10.11 -1.90
C ILE A 819 33.01 10.08 -2.83
N MET A 820 33.12 10.65 -4.03
CA MET A 820 32.00 10.70 -4.96
C MET A 820 31.60 9.29 -5.44
N THR A 821 32.56 8.42 -5.76
CA THR A 821 32.28 7.06 -6.25
C THR A 821 31.55 6.22 -5.19
N HIS A 822 32.07 6.18 -3.96
CA HIS A 822 31.48 5.37 -2.90
C HIS A 822 30.18 5.95 -2.36
N CYS A 823 30.06 7.28 -2.32
CA CYS A 823 28.79 7.95 -2.01
C CYS A 823 27.71 7.61 -3.04
N ASN A 824 28.06 7.55 -4.32
CA ASN A 824 27.13 7.17 -5.39
C ASN A 824 26.60 5.74 -5.22
N GLN A 825 27.47 4.81 -4.86
CA GLN A 825 27.13 3.40 -4.59
C GLN A 825 26.23 3.28 -3.34
N LEU A 826 26.62 3.93 -2.23
CA LEU A 826 25.83 3.92 -1.01
C LEU A 826 24.46 4.58 -1.20
N ARG A 827 24.41 5.66 -1.97
CA ARG A 827 23.17 6.40 -2.21
C ARG A 827 22.16 5.58 -3.01
N MET A 828 22.62 4.85 -4.03
CA MET A 828 21.76 3.94 -4.77
C MET A 828 21.20 2.82 -3.87
N PHE A 829 22.03 2.26 -2.99
CA PHE A 829 21.57 1.30 -1.98
C PHE A 829 20.52 1.90 -1.04
N GLU A 830 20.80 3.08 -0.48
CA GLU A 830 19.90 3.80 0.43
C GLU A 830 18.54 4.03 -0.22
N ILE A 831 18.50 4.49 -1.47
CA ILE A 831 17.25 4.76 -2.19
C ILE A 831 16.41 3.49 -2.35
N ILE A 832 17.00 2.41 -2.88
CA ILE A 832 16.26 1.18 -3.15
C ILE A 832 15.82 0.52 -1.84
N ALA A 833 16.71 0.41 -0.84
CA ALA A 833 16.37 -0.18 0.45
C ALA A 833 15.33 0.63 1.23
N THR A 834 15.32 1.96 1.09
CA THR A 834 14.27 2.81 1.67
C THR A 834 12.92 2.51 1.02
N GLN A 835 12.89 2.45 -0.31
CA GLN A 835 11.68 2.16 -1.10
C GLN A 835 11.13 0.75 -0.82
N ALA A 836 12.01 -0.24 -0.57
CA ALA A 836 11.62 -1.61 -0.19
C ALA A 836 10.90 -1.70 1.17
N GLY A 837 10.94 -0.63 1.98
CA GLY A 837 10.21 -0.55 3.23
C GLY A 837 10.81 -1.40 4.36
N ARG A 838 9.96 -1.75 5.34
CA ARG A 838 10.39 -2.42 6.57
C ARG A 838 10.57 -3.94 6.39
N ASN A 839 9.86 -4.55 5.44
CA ASN A 839 10.09 -5.94 5.03
C ASN A 839 11.22 -6.03 3.98
N LEU A 840 12.47 -6.01 4.42
CA LEU A 840 13.62 -5.91 3.51
C LEU A 840 14.17 -7.30 3.14
N THR A 841 13.83 -7.79 1.95
CA THR A 841 14.29 -9.06 1.35
C THR A 841 14.89 -8.79 -0.02
N HIS A 842 15.40 -9.82 -0.70
CA HIS A 842 15.80 -9.67 -2.11
C HIS A 842 14.63 -9.30 -3.02
N ASP A 843 13.45 -9.88 -2.78
CA ASP A 843 12.27 -9.67 -3.62
C ASP A 843 11.73 -8.25 -3.44
N SER A 844 11.56 -7.79 -2.19
CA SER A 844 11.12 -6.42 -1.95
C SER A 844 12.15 -5.38 -2.41
N PHE A 845 13.45 -5.69 -2.33
CA PHE A 845 14.50 -4.85 -2.90
C PHE A 845 14.42 -4.78 -4.43
N ARG A 846 14.09 -5.89 -5.09
CA ARG A 846 13.89 -5.94 -6.55
C ARG A 846 12.65 -5.18 -6.97
N GLU A 847 11.51 -5.42 -6.34
CA GLU A 847 10.25 -4.72 -6.59
C GLU A 847 10.40 -3.21 -6.36
N ALA A 848 11.14 -2.82 -5.32
CA ALA A 848 11.49 -1.43 -5.07
C ALA A 848 12.31 -0.83 -6.21
N ALA A 849 13.35 -1.52 -6.67
CA ALA A 849 14.13 -1.07 -7.82
C ALA A 849 13.28 -0.96 -9.10
N GLU A 850 12.42 -1.93 -9.36
CA GLU A 850 11.55 -1.95 -10.54
C GLU A 850 10.46 -0.87 -10.53
N SER A 851 10.18 -0.30 -9.36
CA SER A 851 9.20 0.79 -9.16
C SER A 851 9.81 2.18 -9.05
N LEU A 852 11.10 2.36 -9.38
CA LEU A 852 11.81 3.65 -9.30
C LEU A 852 11.99 4.32 -10.70
N PRO A 853 10.95 4.98 -11.25
CA PRO A 853 10.96 5.48 -12.63
C PRO A 853 11.96 6.62 -12.87
N GLN A 854 12.22 7.49 -11.90
CA GLN A 854 13.29 8.48 -11.96
C GLN A 854 13.76 8.87 -10.54
N PHE A 855 15.07 9.04 -10.36
CA PHE A 855 15.71 9.53 -9.16
C PHE A 855 17.04 10.22 -9.49
N LYS A 856 17.72 10.73 -8.46
CA LYS A 856 19.03 11.37 -8.60
C LYS A 856 20.10 10.59 -7.88
N LEU A 857 21.27 10.55 -8.49
CA LEU A 857 22.48 10.03 -7.89
C LEU A 857 23.58 11.09 -7.92
N PRO A 858 24.54 11.04 -6.97
CA PRO A 858 25.67 11.96 -6.93
C PRO A 858 26.38 12.16 -8.28
N LEU A 859 26.57 11.08 -9.04
CA LEU A 859 27.28 11.13 -10.33
C LEU A 859 26.35 11.20 -11.55
N ALA A 860 25.03 11.04 -11.35
CA ALA A 860 24.03 10.96 -12.40
C ALA A 860 22.79 11.78 -12.02
N PRO A 861 22.69 13.05 -12.48
CA PRO A 861 21.53 13.90 -12.19
C PRO A 861 20.22 13.38 -12.78
N TYR A 862 20.31 12.56 -13.84
CA TYR A 862 19.23 11.74 -14.36
C TYR A 862 19.59 10.28 -14.11
N ALA A 863 18.80 9.61 -13.29
CA ALA A 863 18.89 8.18 -13.08
C ALA A 863 17.50 7.56 -13.03
N SER A 864 17.37 6.33 -13.46
CA SER A 864 16.13 5.55 -13.33
C SER A 864 16.43 4.07 -13.14
N LEU A 865 15.47 3.35 -12.59
CA LEU A 865 15.39 1.90 -12.66
C LEU A 865 13.97 1.56 -13.13
N GLY A 866 13.70 0.28 -13.30
CA GLY A 866 12.42 -0.17 -13.84
C GLY A 866 12.42 -1.66 -14.07
N ALA A 867 11.25 -2.20 -14.44
CA ALA A 867 11.12 -3.60 -14.80
C ALA A 867 12.18 -3.99 -15.87
N GLY A 868 13.12 -4.87 -15.48
CA GLY A 868 14.21 -5.33 -16.35
C GLY A 868 15.36 -4.33 -16.59
N LYS A 869 15.28 -3.10 -16.07
CA LYS A 869 16.37 -2.11 -16.13
C LYS A 869 17.27 -2.26 -14.91
N VAL A 870 18.53 -2.60 -15.14
CA VAL A 870 19.51 -2.87 -14.07
C VAL A 870 20.61 -1.80 -13.95
N ASP A 871 20.60 -0.78 -14.81
CA ASP A 871 21.60 0.27 -14.85
C ASP A 871 20.96 1.64 -14.56
N ALA A 872 21.56 2.43 -13.68
CA ALA A 872 20.88 3.61 -13.14
C ALA A 872 21.04 4.86 -14.00
N ASP A 873 22.27 5.16 -14.45
CA ASP A 873 22.60 6.44 -15.08
C ASP A 873 21.93 6.61 -16.46
N ASP A 874 21.24 7.73 -16.60
CA ASP A 874 20.57 8.19 -17.81
C ASP A 874 21.12 9.53 -18.30
N SER A 875 22.25 9.98 -17.74
CA SER A 875 22.85 11.28 -18.04
C SER A 875 23.84 11.15 -19.19
N ALA A 876 23.53 11.73 -20.36
CA ALA A 876 24.40 11.65 -21.52
C ALA A 876 24.49 12.97 -22.29
N ARG A 877 25.67 13.25 -22.87
CA ARG A 877 25.90 14.33 -23.82
C ARG A 877 26.99 13.96 -24.82
N LEU A 878 27.11 14.72 -25.89
CA LEU A 878 28.21 14.60 -26.83
C LEU A 878 29.37 15.51 -26.43
N SER A 879 30.58 15.00 -26.63
CA SER A 879 31.82 15.78 -26.56
C SER A 879 32.68 15.51 -27.78
N VAL A 880 33.50 16.49 -28.16
CA VAL A 880 34.48 16.38 -29.24
C VAL A 880 35.89 16.46 -28.66
N TYR A 881 36.80 15.68 -29.23
CA TYR A 881 38.21 15.82 -28.89
C TYR A 881 38.83 17.02 -29.62
N VAL A 882 39.44 17.93 -28.86
CA VAL A 882 40.17 19.10 -29.36
C VAL A 882 41.63 19.02 -28.93
N GLU A 883 42.52 19.51 -29.79
CA GLU A 883 43.97 19.56 -29.53
C GLU A 883 44.35 20.92 -28.96
N ASP A 884 45.13 20.91 -27.86
CA ASP A 884 45.74 22.06 -27.21
C ASP A 884 47.27 21.82 -27.16
N ASP A 885 48.00 22.42 -28.10
CA ASP A 885 49.44 22.23 -28.30
C ASP A 885 49.82 20.75 -28.63
N ASP A 886 50.63 20.09 -27.79
CA ASP A 886 51.07 18.68 -27.98
C ASP A 886 50.11 17.67 -27.30
N ASP A 887 49.11 18.17 -26.55
CA ASP A 887 48.11 17.41 -25.80
C ASP A 887 46.70 17.72 -26.32
N GLY A 888 45.66 17.12 -25.73
CA GLY A 888 44.27 17.46 -26.07
C GLY A 888 43.27 16.99 -25.03
N HIS A 889 42.04 17.49 -25.13
CA HIS A 889 40.97 17.25 -24.15
C HIS A 889 39.61 17.10 -24.84
N LEU A 890 38.60 16.64 -24.08
CA LEU A 890 37.22 16.57 -24.55
C LEU A 890 36.48 17.88 -24.25
N GLU A 891 36.05 18.58 -25.28
CA GLU A 891 35.18 19.76 -25.19
C GLU A 891 33.70 19.34 -25.33
N VAL A 892 32.82 19.93 -24.53
CA VAL A 892 31.38 19.62 -24.53
C VAL A 892 30.71 20.19 -25.78
N LEU A 893 29.98 19.34 -26.51
CA LEU A 893 29.24 19.76 -27.72
C LEU A 893 27.75 20.04 -27.47
N THR A 894 27.13 19.28 -26.57
CA THR A 894 25.69 19.38 -26.29
C THR A 894 25.44 19.54 -24.80
N ASP A 895 24.27 20.10 -24.46
CA ASP A 895 23.77 20.08 -23.09
C ASP A 895 23.62 18.63 -22.59
N LEU A 896 23.63 18.45 -21.26
CA LEU A 896 23.35 17.17 -20.64
C LEU A 896 21.88 16.80 -20.89
N MET A 897 21.65 15.61 -21.43
CA MET A 897 20.33 15.10 -21.75
C MET A 897 19.92 13.98 -20.80
N ASP A 898 18.62 13.93 -20.55
CA ASP A 898 17.94 12.83 -19.89
C ASP A 898 17.64 11.74 -20.92
N THR A 899 18.20 10.55 -20.73
CA THR A 899 18.03 9.38 -21.60
C THR A 899 17.20 8.27 -20.93
N THR A 900 16.34 8.62 -19.96
CA THR A 900 15.36 7.70 -19.42
C THR A 900 14.52 7.10 -20.57
N PRO A 901 14.47 5.76 -20.72
CA PRO A 901 13.81 5.07 -21.84
C PRO A 901 12.31 5.32 -22.01
#